data_AF-A0A3M1QDY3-F1
#
_entry.id   AF-A0A3M1QDY3-F1
#
_cell.length_a   1.000
_cell.length_b   1.000
_cell.length_c   1.000
_cell.angle_alpha   90.00
_cell.angle_beta   90.00
_cell.angle_gamma   90.00
#
_symmetry.space_group_name_H-M   'P 1'
#
loop_
_entity.id
_entity.type
_entity.pdbx_description
1 polymer ?
#
loop_
_entity_poly.entity_id
_entity_poly.type
_entity_poly.pdbx_seq_one_letter_code
_entity_poly.pdbx_strand_id
1 'polypeptide(L)'
;MVCNRPARFWPPQGLTTRCHKQLNLSNAINSSASTVRQYRCSDGGQFCICRRSICRPMERPVVRSESPVYVNRRLLTGWLLISVIVLVIMLSHRSDSTQVLGRYSSRYVLTLGTMFGFALLAALALWGERRGWLARVTIKLPQTRPVQAVVIVGSVAAPAAFWYLRPGSQNFPSELFHVYVLALLMSAIIWLLHQTGVAQQTVTRHEQIVLLILVVMMPLVLMAVFVTRVPPLSPNDEANQVDFIWTAAQTGEFFRHLNPVRPDSNLFITSYPLRRWLATTWLDVFGPGLLQLRTFYLVVGWVGLPFIYLTAKRLYGQMAALVSILIAGTLLLHHNYARPDVLVGVALAAGLYLFFKYRDDATPTKHIMIGFILALGIEGHTGYGIRFAGAVGAIYLWEALRTLMTTRRQSHDTRVLYYALGVAVYLAMFAVSRIIFVTGGDFSIDSTAQAFSDIYTLQNPGGTGFSLLKKINLHIDLYRQYLQFHPLEVLTLFASLLLALLRRTAADRALVIIFALGTAYLIPALAHTTDYIGTYYAIHWMPLTALMIGAAVAQLTGTLPAQLQAEKRDGFHIAGATVIVALVVLVTVDTRDFAERRISFNHLEFATIGQAIDRIVPDEMVIAGDSVYFLGMPRRTTYTGIATLVNVPLDEWRDGSPRLDEWSRFGIRAPQAIIVTVGRNFQPEIDDYIAANGLVAVRCFAHNLYGKQTILYMPEDFLPGDAPAHC
;
A
#
# COMPACT_ATOMS: atom_id res chain seq x y z
N MET A 1 -13.07 -47.65 -38.06
CA MET A 1 -13.50 -48.65 -37.07
C MET A 1 -15.00 -48.54 -36.88
N VAL A 2 -15.73 -49.58 -37.26
CA VAL A 2 -17.17 -49.79 -37.03
C VAL A 2 -17.33 -50.52 -35.69
N CYS A 3 -18.29 -50.12 -34.86
CA CYS A 3 -19.23 -51.04 -34.18
C CYS A 3 -20.29 -50.33 -33.32
N ASN A 4 -21.53 -50.46 -33.80
CA ASN A 4 -22.83 -50.61 -33.13
C ASN A 4 -22.91 -50.80 -31.60
N ARG A 5 -23.93 -50.18 -30.98
CA ARG A 5 -25.17 -50.87 -30.55
C ARG A 5 -26.32 -49.89 -30.17
N PRO A 6 -27.60 -50.35 -30.18
CA PRO A 6 -28.80 -49.51 -30.23
C PRO A 6 -29.62 -49.49 -28.92
N ALA A 7 -30.56 -48.54 -28.79
CA ALA A 7 -31.75 -48.70 -27.93
C ALA A 7 -32.94 -47.89 -28.48
N ARG A 8 -34.10 -48.58 -28.55
CA ARG A 8 -35.40 -48.13 -29.03
C ARG A 8 -36.07 -47.18 -28.03
N PHE A 9 -36.81 -46.18 -28.54
CA PHE A 9 -38.02 -45.68 -27.87
C PHE A 9 -38.99 -45.12 -28.93
N TRP A 10 -40.20 -45.67 -28.96
CA TRP A 10 -41.38 -45.09 -29.63
C TRP A 10 -41.95 -43.95 -28.77
N PRO A 11 -42.55 -42.92 -29.39
CA PRO A 11 -43.68 -42.22 -28.78
C PRO A 11 -44.96 -42.36 -29.63
N PRO A 12 -46.13 -42.19 -29.02
CA PRO A 12 -47.43 -42.38 -29.66
C PRO A 12 -47.79 -41.22 -30.61
N GLN A 13 -48.64 -41.54 -31.58
CA GLN A 13 -49.23 -40.60 -32.53
C GLN A 13 -50.12 -39.58 -31.81
N GLY A 14 -49.82 -38.29 -32.00
CA GLY A 14 -50.67 -37.19 -31.54
C GLY A 14 -50.16 -35.85 -32.08
N LEU A 15 -50.93 -35.26 -33.01
CA LEU A 15 -50.84 -33.88 -33.53
C LEU A 15 -49.46 -33.41 -34.03
N THR A 16 -49.16 -33.71 -35.30
CA THR A 16 -48.06 -33.09 -36.05
C THR A 16 -48.50 -31.73 -36.61
N THR A 17 -48.25 -30.65 -35.86
CA THR A 17 -48.24 -29.29 -36.44
C THR A 17 -47.01 -29.18 -37.35
N ARG A 18 -47.22 -29.09 -38.67
CA ARG A 18 -46.13 -28.93 -39.65
C ARG A 18 -45.47 -27.56 -39.50
N CYS A 19 -44.22 -27.54 -39.02
CA CYS A 19 -43.37 -26.35 -39.12
C CYS A 19 -42.69 -26.33 -40.49
N HIS A 20 -43.06 -25.38 -41.35
CA HIS A 20 -42.36 -25.13 -42.61
C HIS A 20 -41.03 -24.40 -42.35
N LYS A 21 -39.93 -24.97 -42.87
CA LYS A 21 -38.59 -24.39 -42.81
C LYS A 21 -38.45 -23.36 -43.93
N GLN A 22 -38.52 -22.07 -43.61
CA GLN A 22 -38.16 -21.01 -44.56
C GLN A 22 -36.63 -20.92 -44.64
N LEU A 23 -36.06 -21.39 -45.75
CA LEU A 23 -34.65 -21.22 -46.09
C LEU A 23 -34.46 -19.81 -46.68
N ASN A 24 -34.05 -18.85 -45.85
CA ASN A 24 -33.46 -17.62 -46.37
C ASN A 24 -32.00 -17.91 -46.75
N LEU A 25 -31.78 -18.11 -48.05
CA LEU A 25 -30.48 -18.09 -48.70
C LEU A 25 -30.09 -16.63 -48.97
N SER A 26 -29.55 -15.96 -47.95
CA SER A 26 -28.65 -14.81 -48.13
C SER A 26 -27.93 -14.55 -46.81
N ASN A 27 -26.60 -14.54 -46.87
CA ASN A 27 -25.63 -14.26 -45.81
C ASN A 27 -25.34 -15.39 -44.81
N ALA A 28 -24.54 -16.35 -45.27
CA ALA A 28 -23.76 -17.24 -44.41
C ALA A 28 -22.27 -17.12 -44.75
N ILE A 29 -21.58 -16.15 -44.15
CA ILE A 29 -20.11 -16.16 -44.03
C ILE A 29 -19.76 -15.87 -42.55
N ASN A 30 -19.13 -16.86 -41.93
CA ASN A 30 -18.33 -16.84 -40.70
C ASN A 30 -18.96 -16.30 -39.39
N SER A 31 -19.54 -17.19 -38.57
CA SER A 31 -19.21 -17.23 -37.14
C SER A 31 -19.68 -18.53 -36.47
N SER A 32 -18.81 -19.12 -35.66
CA SER A 32 -19.04 -20.28 -34.80
C SER A 32 -19.75 -19.88 -33.50
N ALA A 33 -20.94 -19.30 -33.62
CA ALA A 33 -21.82 -19.02 -32.49
C ALA A 33 -23.06 -19.92 -32.56
N SER A 34 -23.44 -20.51 -31.42
CA SER A 34 -24.62 -21.36 -31.25
C SER A 34 -25.87 -20.70 -31.82
N THR A 35 -26.32 -21.18 -32.98
CA THR A 35 -27.43 -20.62 -33.74
C THR A 35 -28.76 -20.90 -33.03
N VAL A 36 -29.34 -19.89 -32.39
CA VAL A 36 -30.75 -19.93 -31.96
C VAL A 36 -31.59 -19.71 -33.22
N ARG A 37 -32.22 -20.79 -33.72
CA ARG A 37 -33.15 -20.70 -34.86
C ARG A 37 -34.53 -20.31 -34.37
N GLN A 38 -35.05 -19.18 -34.84
CA GLN A 38 -36.44 -18.79 -34.65
C GLN A 38 -37.31 -19.47 -35.71
N TYR A 39 -38.39 -20.13 -35.28
CA TYR A 39 -39.39 -20.71 -36.18
C TYR A 39 -40.71 -19.95 -35.99
N ARG A 40 -41.38 -19.64 -37.10
CA ARG A 40 -42.71 -19.01 -37.11
C ARG A 40 -43.74 -20.12 -37.32
N CYS A 41 -44.64 -20.33 -36.37
CA CYS A 41 -45.73 -21.30 -36.53
C CYS A 41 -46.81 -20.72 -37.46
N SER A 42 -47.38 -21.56 -38.34
CA SER A 42 -48.29 -21.12 -39.40
C SER A 42 -49.68 -20.73 -38.91
N ASP A 43 -50.06 -21.09 -37.69
CA ASP A 43 -51.37 -20.77 -37.13
C ASP A 43 -51.21 -19.81 -35.95
N GLY A 44 -51.58 -18.54 -36.16
CA GLY A 44 -51.83 -17.57 -35.08
C GLY A 44 -50.60 -16.98 -34.39
N GLY A 45 -49.77 -16.22 -35.10
CA GLY A 45 -49.02 -15.05 -34.56
C GLY A 45 -48.08 -15.24 -33.35
N GLN A 46 -47.78 -16.46 -32.90
CA GLN A 46 -46.91 -16.73 -31.75
C GLN A 46 -45.52 -17.20 -32.19
N PHE A 47 -44.49 -16.66 -31.56
CA PHE A 47 -43.08 -17.06 -31.75
C PHE A 47 -42.74 -18.21 -30.79
N CYS A 48 -42.12 -19.27 -31.29
CA CYS A 48 -41.64 -20.39 -30.48
C CYS A 48 -40.11 -20.48 -30.55
N ILE A 49 -39.46 -20.74 -29.41
CA ILE A 49 -38.03 -21.08 -29.34
C ILE A 49 -37.94 -22.59 -29.11
N CYS A 50 -37.33 -23.32 -30.04
CA CYS A 50 -37.14 -24.77 -29.90
C CYS A 50 -35.67 -25.07 -29.53
N ARG A 51 -35.45 -25.70 -28.37
CA ARG A 51 -34.13 -26.17 -27.91
C ARG A 51 -34.25 -27.66 -27.60
N ARG A 52 -33.56 -28.52 -28.37
CA ARG A 52 -33.62 -30.00 -28.26
C ARG A 52 -35.06 -30.55 -28.21
N SER A 53 -35.73 -30.54 -29.36
CA SER A 53 -37.04 -31.21 -29.62
C SER A 53 -38.23 -30.84 -28.73
N ILE A 54 -38.12 -29.84 -27.85
CA ILE A 54 -39.22 -29.31 -27.05
C ILE A 54 -39.48 -27.87 -27.53
N CYS A 55 -40.64 -27.64 -28.15
CA CYS A 55 -41.11 -26.30 -28.47
C CYS A 55 -42.07 -25.86 -27.36
N ARG A 56 -41.70 -24.79 -26.64
CA ARG A 56 -42.59 -24.14 -25.66
C ARG A 56 -43.16 -22.87 -26.29
N PRO A 57 -44.45 -22.55 -26.10
CA PRO A 57 -45.00 -21.26 -26.48
C PRO A 57 -44.25 -20.16 -25.71
N MET A 58 -43.89 -19.06 -26.39
CA MET A 58 -43.48 -17.84 -25.68
C MET A 58 -44.66 -17.37 -24.84
N GLU A 59 -44.61 -17.61 -23.54
CA GLU A 59 -45.43 -16.85 -22.60
C GLU A 59 -45.17 -15.36 -22.90
N ARG A 60 -46.26 -14.60 -23.16
CA ARG A 60 -46.17 -13.14 -23.32
C ARG A 60 -45.28 -12.63 -22.19
N PRO A 61 -44.33 -11.71 -22.46
CA PRO A 61 -43.51 -11.15 -21.40
C PRO A 61 -44.47 -10.58 -20.37
N VAL A 62 -44.60 -11.28 -19.24
CA VAL A 62 -45.28 -10.76 -18.08
C VAL A 62 -44.50 -9.49 -17.78
N VAL A 63 -45.12 -8.34 -18.05
CA VAL A 63 -44.63 -7.04 -17.61
C VAL A 63 -44.64 -7.16 -16.09
N ARG A 64 -43.52 -7.65 -15.53
CA ARG A 64 -43.34 -7.76 -14.10
C ARG A 64 -43.48 -6.33 -13.60
N SER A 65 -44.60 -6.05 -12.94
CA SER A 65 -44.79 -4.82 -12.20
C SER A 65 -43.51 -4.57 -11.41
N GLU A 66 -42.88 -3.42 -11.64
CA GLU A 66 -41.65 -3.03 -10.95
C GLU A 66 -41.80 -3.37 -9.48
N SER A 67 -41.04 -4.36 -9.03
CA SER A 67 -41.11 -4.78 -7.63
C SER A 67 -40.74 -3.55 -6.81
N PRO A 68 -41.56 -3.13 -5.83
CA PRO A 68 -41.22 -1.97 -5.03
C PRO A 68 -39.81 -2.14 -4.48
N VAL A 69 -39.01 -1.07 -4.52
CA VAL A 69 -37.64 -1.07 -4.03
C VAL A 69 -37.71 -1.32 -2.52
N TYR A 70 -37.70 -2.59 -2.11
CA TYR A 70 -37.67 -2.97 -0.71
C TYR A 70 -36.36 -2.47 -0.12
N VAL A 71 -36.45 -1.59 0.89
CA VAL A 71 -35.27 -1.16 1.63
C VAL A 71 -34.70 -2.39 2.30
N ASN A 72 -33.47 -2.76 1.93
CA ASN A 72 -32.88 -3.99 2.42
C ASN A 72 -32.64 -3.85 3.93
N ARG A 73 -33.49 -4.48 4.75
CA ARG A 73 -33.41 -4.49 6.21
C ARG A 73 -32.00 -4.82 6.73
N ARG A 74 -31.22 -5.63 6.00
CA ARG A 74 -29.83 -5.94 6.34
C ARG A 74 -28.91 -4.72 6.25
N LEU A 75 -29.11 -3.85 5.27
CA LEU A 75 -28.34 -2.61 5.12
C LEU A 75 -28.64 -1.63 6.25
N LEU A 76 -29.93 -1.44 6.60
CA LEU A 76 -30.31 -0.58 7.73
C LEU A 76 -29.78 -1.12 9.07
N THR A 77 -29.80 -2.45 9.24
CA THR A 77 -29.22 -3.10 10.42
C THR A 77 -27.70 -2.90 10.47
N GLY A 78 -27.01 -3.06 9.34
CA GLY A 78 -25.58 -2.80 9.23
C GLY A 78 -25.22 -1.33 9.50
N TRP A 79 -26.00 -0.40 8.95
CA TRP A 79 -25.82 1.04 9.19
C TRP A 79 -25.96 1.37 10.69
N LEU A 80 -27.01 0.87 11.35
CA LEU A 80 -27.19 1.04 12.79
C LEU A 80 -26.01 0.45 13.57
N LEU A 81 -25.60 -0.78 13.26
CA LEU A 81 -24.51 -1.46 13.95
C LEU A 81 -23.20 -0.68 13.87
N ILE A 82 -22.81 -0.26 12.65
CA ILE A 82 -21.60 0.55 12.44
C ILE A 82 -21.71 1.86 13.20
N SER A 83 -22.90 2.50 13.17
CA SER A 83 -23.11 3.77 13.86
C SER A 83 -22.94 3.63 15.38
N VAL A 84 -23.45 2.56 15.96
CA VAL A 84 -23.29 2.27 17.39
C VAL A 84 -21.83 1.97 17.73
N ILE A 85 -21.13 1.18 16.91
CA ILE A 85 -19.71 0.86 17.14
C ILE A 85 -18.86 2.13 17.14
N VAL A 86 -19.00 2.99 16.13
CA VAL A 86 -18.25 4.25 16.04
C VAL A 86 -18.60 5.16 17.23
N LEU A 87 -19.88 5.27 17.58
CA LEU A 87 -20.32 6.05 18.74
C LEU A 87 -19.70 5.55 20.05
N VAL A 88 -19.68 4.23 20.28
CA VAL A 88 -19.09 3.63 21.49
C VAL A 88 -17.58 3.87 21.56
N ILE A 89 -16.87 3.75 20.43
CA ILE A 89 -15.43 4.07 20.34
C ILE A 89 -15.18 5.55 20.64
N MET A 90 -16.04 6.45 20.16
CA MET A 90 -15.91 7.87 20.47
C MET A 90 -16.22 8.17 21.94
N LEU A 91 -17.25 7.56 22.51
CA LEU A 91 -17.60 7.72 23.93
C LEU A 91 -16.49 7.23 24.85
N SER A 92 -15.78 6.15 24.49
CA SER A 92 -14.70 5.61 25.32
C SER A 92 -13.42 6.45 25.29
N HIS A 93 -13.26 7.34 24.32
CA HIS A 93 -12.08 8.19 24.20
C HIS A 93 -12.09 9.39 25.18
N ARG A 94 -10.93 10.04 25.36
CA ARG A 94 -10.75 11.30 26.11
C ARG A 94 -9.96 12.24 25.20
N SER A 95 -10.46 13.44 24.96
CA SER A 95 -9.78 14.41 24.10
C SER A 95 -8.74 15.22 24.88
N ASP A 96 -7.69 15.70 24.21
CA ASP A 96 -6.57 16.40 24.84
C ASP A 96 -6.96 17.71 25.55
N SER A 97 -7.96 18.44 25.05
CA SER A 97 -8.49 19.65 25.71
C SER A 97 -9.81 19.37 26.40
N THR A 98 -9.77 19.00 27.69
CA THR A 98 -10.97 18.60 28.44
C THR A 98 -11.72 19.80 29.00
N GLN A 99 -12.65 20.36 28.22
CA GLN A 99 -13.48 21.50 28.64
C GLN A 99 -14.87 21.07 29.13
N VAL A 100 -15.43 20.03 28.52
CA VAL A 100 -16.78 19.52 28.80
C VAL A 100 -16.67 18.22 29.58
N LEU A 101 -17.31 18.16 30.75
CA LEU A 101 -17.32 17.01 31.67
C LEU A 101 -15.91 16.53 32.09
N GLY A 102 -14.88 17.39 32.00
CA GLY A 102 -13.49 17.00 32.30
C GLY A 102 -12.92 15.92 31.37
N ARG A 103 -13.58 15.63 30.24
CA ARG A 103 -13.21 14.54 29.32
C ARG A 103 -13.17 14.91 27.84
N TYR A 104 -13.99 15.87 27.41
CA TYR A 104 -14.17 16.17 25.98
C TYR A 104 -13.95 17.64 25.65
N SER A 105 -13.46 17.94 24.46
CA SER A 105 -13.41 19.28 23.88
C SER A 105 -14.76 19.63 23.28
N SER A 106 -15.08 20.93 23.16
CA SER A 106 -16.33 21.40 22.53
C SER A 106 -16.51 20.85 21.11
N ARG A 107 -15.42 20.84 20.31
CA ARG A 107 -15.39 20.24 18.97
C ARG A 107 -15.67 18.74 19.00
N TYR A 108 -15.08 18.01 19.94
CA TYR A 108 -15.31 16.58 20.09
C TYR A 108 -16.76 16.28 20.49
N VAL A 109 -17.34 17.06 21.40
CA VAL A 109 -18.75 16.94 21.80
C VAL A 109 -19.68 17.16 20.61
N LEU A 110 -19.40 18.13 19.74
CA LEU A 110 -20.17 18.34 18.51
C LEU A 110 -20.11 17.10 17.58
N THR A 111 -18.93 16.53 17.38
CA THR A 111 -18.79 15.29 16.58
C THR A 111 -19.51 14.11 17.22
N LEU A 112 -19.45 13.98 18.55
CA LEU A 112 -20.14 12.95 19.31
C LEU A 112 -21.68 13.09 19.19
N GLY A 113 -22.20 14.31 19.33
CA GLY A 113 -23.62 14.61 19.16
C GLY A 113 -24.11 14.33 17.74
N THR A 114 -23.29 14.67 16.74
CA THR A 114 -23.57 14.35 15.33
C THR A 114 -23.62 12.83 15.11
N MET A 115 -22.66 12.10 15.67
CA MET A 115 -22.61 10.64 15.58
C MET A 115 -23.80 9.97 16.28
N PHE A 116 -24.20 10.48 17.44
CA PHE A 116 -25.42 10.05 18.13
C PHE A 116 -26.67 10.28 17.26
N GLY A 117 -26.75 11.45 16.61
CA GLY A 117 -27.80 11.75 15.64
C GLY A 117 -27.86 10.72 14.50
N PHE A 118 -26.73 10.33 13.93
CA PHE A 118 -26.68 9.26 12.91
C PHE A 118 -27.15 7.91 13.43
N ALA A 119 -26.73 7.51 14.63
CA ALA A 119 -27.17 6.26 15.24
C ALA A 119 -28.68 6.26 15.49
N LEU A 120 -29.23 7.38 15.97
CA LEU A 120 -30.67 7.56 16.17
C LEU A 120 -31.43 7.50 14.84
N LEU A 121 -30.96 8.20 13.80
CA LEU A 121 -31.56 8.16 12.45
C LEU A 121 -31.56 6.74 11.88
N ALA A 122 -30.46 6.00 12.02
CA ALA A 122 -30.38 4.61 11.58
C ALA A 122 -31.37 3.70 12.34
N ALA A 123 -31.54 3.92 13.65
CA ALA A 123 -32.49 3.19 14.48
C ALA A 123 -33.94 3.50 14.08
N LEU A 124 -34.28 4.78 13.88
CA LEU A 124 -35.59 5.23 13.43
C LEU A 124 -35.90 4.70 12.02
N ALA A 125 -34.93 4.71 11.11
CA ALA A 125 -35.08 4.15 9.77
C ALA A 125 -35.34 2.63 9.83
N LEU A 126 -34.56 1.89 10.61
CA LEU A 126 -34.77 0.45 10.78
C LEU A 126 -36.13 0.14 11.41
N TRP A 127 -36.57 0.95 12.38
CA TRP A 127 -37.88 0.81 13.00
C TRP A 127 -39.02 1.13 12.02
N GLY A 128 -38.89 2.22 11.25
CA GLY A 128 -39.83 2.60 10.19
C GLY A 128 -39.95 1.54 9.09
N GLU A 129 -38.83 0.92 8.70
CA GLU A 129 -38.85 -0.21 7.76
C GLU A 129 -39.58 -1.43 8.34
N ARG A 130 -39.33 -1.77 9.62
CA ARG A 130 -40.06 -2.87 10.29
C ARG A 130 -41.56 -2.62 10.38
N ARG A 131 -41.99 -1.36 10.41
CA ARG A 131 -43.39 -0.95 10.39
C ARG A 131 -43.96 -0.78 8.97
N GLY A 132 -43.14 -0.97 7.93
CA GLY A 132 -43.52 -0.80 6.53
C GLY A 132 -43.76 0.67 6.13
N TRP A 133 -43.27 1.63 6.90
CA TRP A 133 -43.46 3.07 6.64
C TRP A 133 -42.54 3.57 5.52
N LEU A 134 -41.29 3.10 5.50
CA LEU A 134 -40.30 3.52 4.51
C LEU A 134 -40.57 2.97 3.10
N ALA A 135 -41.24 1.81 2.99
CA ALA A 135 -41.67 1.25 1.71
C ALA A 135 -42.59 2.18 0.89
N ARG A 136 -43.18 3.21 1.51
CA ARG A 136 -44.07 4.19 0.86
C ARG A 136 -43.36 5.47 0.40
N VAL A 137 -42.12 5.70 0.81
CA VAL A 137 -41.38 6.93 0.50
C VAL A 137 -40.64 6.77 -0.82
N THR A 138 -41.33 7.05 -1.93
CA THR A 138 -40.70 7.15 -3.25
C THR A 138 -40.39 8.61 -3.56
N ILE A 139 -39.13 9.01 -3.35
CA ILE A 139 -38.67 10.35 -3.74
C ILE A 139 -38.26 10.28 -5.20
N LYS A 140 -39.14 10.76 -6.10
CA LYS A 140 -38.79 10.95 -7.51
C LYS A 140 -38.09 12.29 -7.68
N LEU A 141 -36.79 12.27 -7.95
CA LEU A 141 -36.03 13.47 -8.29
C LEU A 141 -36.25 13.85 -9.75
N PRO A 142 -36.26 15.16 -10.10
CA PRO A 142 -36.36 15.58 -11.50
C PRO A 142 -35.15 15.07 -12.29
N GLN A 143 -35.40 14.47 -13.46
CA GLN A 143 -34.35 13.98 -14.36
C GLN A 143 -33.90 15.02 -15.39
N THR A 144 -33.96 16.30 -15.01
CA THR A 144 -33.55 17.40 -15.90
C THR A 144 -32.03 17.51 -15.94
N ARG A 145 -31.46 17.87 -17.11
CA ARG A 145 -30.01 18.08 -17.28
C ARG A 145 -29.35 18.94 -16.18
N PRO A 146 -29.91 20.08 -15.73
CA PRO A 146 -29.29 20.86 -14.66
C PRO A 146 -29.23 20.11 -13.33
N VAL A 147 -30.29 19.36 -12.96
CA VAL A 147 -30.29 18.54 -11.73
C VAL A 147 -29.23 17.44 -11.82
N GLN A 148 -29.13 16.77 -12.98
CA GLN A 148 -28.11 15.76 -13.22
C GLN A 148 -26.70 16.34 -13.09
N ALA A 149 -26.43 17.50 -13.71
CA ALA A 149 -25.15 18.19 -13.60
C ALA A 149 -24.81 18.57 -12.15
N VAL A 150 -25.78 19.12 -11.40
CA VAL A 150 -25.61 19.44 -9.98
C VAL A 150 -25.30 18.19 -9.15
N VAL A 151 -25.94 17.06 -9.42
CA VAL A 151 -25.67 15.80 -8.72
C VAL A 151 -24.28 15.25 -9.07
N ILE A 152 -23.83 15.35 -10.32
CA ILE A 152 -22.48 14.92 -10.73
C ILE A 152 -21.41 15.84 -10.10
N VAL A 153 -21.57 17.15 -10.16
CA VAL A 153 -20.59 18.09 -9.57
C VAL A 153 -20.60 18.00 -8.05
N GLY A 154 -21.80 17.99 -7.44
CA GLY A 154 -21.98 17.89 -6.00
C GLY A 154 -21.44 16.58 -5.42
N SER A 155 -21.50 15.48 -6.18
CA SER A 155 -20.95 14.20 -5.74
C SER A 155 -19.42 14.15 -5.69
N VAL A 156 -18.74 15.02 -6.41
CA VAL A 156 -17.29 15.17 -6.32
C VAL A 156 -16.92 16.24 -5.28
N ALA A 157 -17.62 17.38 -5.33
CA ALA A 157 -17.33 18.53 -4.47
C ALA A 157 -17.63 18.27 -2.99
N ALA A 158 -18.72 17.57 -2.66
CA ALA A 158 -19.10 17.36 -1.27
C ALA A 158 -18.10 16.49 -0.48
N PRO A 159 -17.64 15.31 -0.99
CA PRO A 159 -16.60 14.54 -0.32
C PRO A 159 -15.29 15.30 -0.16
N ALA A 160 -14.90 16.06 -1.19
CA ALA A 160 -13.70 16.88 -1.18
C ALA A 160 -13.76 17.98 -0.13
N ALA A 161 -14.85 18.76 -0.13
CA ALA A 161 -15.08 19.83 0.83
C ALA A 161 -15.17 19.29 2.25
N PHE A 162 -15.89 18.18 2.45
CA PHE A 162 -15.98 17.52 3.75
C PHE A 162 -14.59 17.11 4.26
N TRP A 163 -13.77 16.45 3.43
CA TRP A 163 -12.44 16.00 3.85
C TRP A 163 -11.48 17.17 4.06
N TYR A 164 -11.54 18.22 3.25
CA TYR A 164 -10.66 19.38 3.36
C TYR A 164 -10.98 20.25 4.59
N LEU A 165 -12.26 20.48 4.83
CA LEU A 165 -12.77 21.36 5.90
C LEU A 165 -12.96 20.63 7.23
N ARG A 166 -12.72 19.32 7.29
CA ARG A 166 -12.83 18.56 8.54
C ARG A 166 -11.96 19.21 9.63
N PRO A 167 -12.45 19.30 10.88
CA PRO A 167 -11.64 19.79 11.97
C PRO A 167 -10.41 18.89 12.13
N GLY A 168 -9.21 19.48 12.05
CA GLY A 168 -7.97 18.76 12.26
C GLY A 168 -7.94 18.17 13.67
N SER A 169 -7.99 16.85 13.76
CA SER A 169 -7.83 16.10 15.00
C SER A 169 -6.92 14.93 14.68
N GLN A 170 -5.74 14.88 15.29
CA GLN A 170 -4.81 13.75 15.13
C GLN A 170 -5.29 12.48 15.87
N ASN A 171 -6.42 12.55 16.58
CA ASN A 171 -6.94 11.44 17.37
C ASN A 171 -7.75 10.46 16.50
N PHE A 172 -7.41 9.18 16.61
CA PHE A 172 -7.99 8.09 15.84
C PHE A 172 -9.54 8.05 15.83
N PRO A 173 -10.26 8.24 16.96
CA PRO A 173 -11.72 8.20 16.94
C PRO A 173 -12.38 9.27 16.06
N SER A 174 -11.78 10.46 15.95
CA SER A 174 -12.28 11.50 15.05
C SER A 174 -12.05 11.13 13.59
N GLU A 175 -10.91 10.52 13.28
CA GLU A 175 -10.61 10.01 11.93
C GLU A 175 -11.58 8.90 11.52
N LEU A 176 -11.90 7.99 12.45
CA LEU A 176 -12.91 6.96 12.22
C LEU A 176 -14.29 7.59 11.94
N PHE A 177 -14.68 8.62 12.69
CA PHE A 177 -15.90 9.39 12.43
C PHE A 177 -15.87 10.06 11.05
N HIS A 178 -14.77 10.70 10.67
CA HIS A 178 -14.64 11.34 9.36
C HIS A 178 -14.80 10.33 8.22
N VAL A 179 -14.15 9.17 8.30
CA VAL A 179 -14.30 8.13 7.28
C VAL A 179 -15.70 7.52 7.27
N TYR A 180 -16.34 7.37 8.43
CA TYR A 180 -17.74 6.96 8.51
C TYR A 180 -18.65 7.93 7.77
N VAL A 181 -18.53 9.24 8.02
CA VAL A 181 -19.32 10.28 7.34
C VAL A 181 -19.02 10.29 5.85
N LEU A 182 -17.76 10.14 5.46
CA LEU A 182 -17.36 10.03 4.05
C LEU A 182 -18.01 8.82 3.38
N ALA A 183 -18.05 7.65 4.03
CA ALA A 183 -18.69 6.45 3.50
C ALA A 183 -20.22 6.64 3.33
N LEU A 184 -20.88 7.29 4.30
CA LEU A 184 -22.29 7.67 4.18
C LEU A 184 -22.51 8.64 3.02
N LEU A 185 -21.67 9.65 2.88
CA LEU A 185 -21.74 10.63 1.82
C LEU A 185 -21.59 9.98 0.45
N MET A 186 -20.58 9.10 0.28
CA MET A 186 -20.39 8.32 -0.94
C MET A 186 -21.59 7.40 -1.24
N SER A 187 -22.20 6.80 -0.21
CA SER A 187 -23.40 5.97 -0.37
C SER A 187 -24.61 6.81 -0.80
N ALA A 188 -24.81 7.98 -0.19
CA ALA A 188 -25.87 8.93 -0.55
C ALA A 188 -25.70 9.45 -1.98
N ILE A 189 -24.46 9.73 -2.39
CA ILE A 189 -24.09 10.11 -3.75
C ILE A 189 -24.48 9.03 -4.76
N ILE A 190 -24.08 7.78 -4.51
CA ILE A 190 -24.40 6.66 -5.40
C ILE A 190 -25.92 6.52 -5.51
N TRP A 191 -26.63 6.63 -4.39
CA TRP A 191 -28.09 6.62 -4.38
C TRP A 191 -28.69 7.78 -5.19
N LEU A 192 -28.21 9.02 -5.03
CA LEU A 192 -28.66 10.19 -5.80
C LEU A 192 -28.43 10.04 -7.31
N LEU A 193 -27.26 9.51 -7.71
CA LEU A 193 -26.94 9.21 -9.10
C LEU A 193 -27.91 8.17 -9.69
N HIS A 194 -28.33 7.19 -8.88
CA HIS A 194 -29.34 6.22 -9.28
C HIS A 194 -30.73 6.85 -9.43
N GLN A 195 -31.17 7.66 -8.46
CA GLN A 195 -32.51 8.29 -8.49
C GLN A 195 -32.68 9.27 -9.66
N THR A 196 -31.59 9.93 -10.08
CA THR A 196 -31.60 10.87 -11.21
C THR A 196 -31.45 10.20 -12.59
N GLY A 197 -31.28 8.88 -12.63
CA GLY A 197 -31.06 8.10 -13.86
C GLY A 197 -29.66 8.24 -14.47
N VAL A 198 -28.81 9.11 -13.90
CA VAL A 198 -27.45 9.39 -14.38
C VAL A 198 -26.54 8.19 -14.24
N ALA A 199 -26.70 7.41 -13.18
CA ALA A 199 -25.81 6.29 -12.87
C ALA A 199 -25.65 5.27 -14.01
N GLN A 200 -26.69 5.11 -14.84
CA GLN A 200 -26.72 4.12 -15.92
C GLN A 200 -26.20 4.65 -17.26
N GLN A 201 -26.08 5.98 -17.40
CA GLN A 201 -25.58 6.59 -18.62
C GLN A 201 -24.14 6.11 -18.89
N THR A 202 -23.83 5.90 -20.17
CA THR A 202 -22.50 5.50 -20.61
C THR A 202 -21.63 6.74 -20.84
N VAL A 203 -20.39 6.62 -20.41
CA VAL A 203 -19.34 7.61 -20.61
C VAL A 203 -18.82 7.43 -22.04
N THR A 204 -18.75 8.53 -22.78
CA THR A 204 -18.24 8.56 -24.15
C THR A 204 -16.77 8.16 -24.20
N ARG A 205 -16.28 7.72 -25.36
CA ARG A 205 -14.87 7.34 -25.54
C ARG A 205 -13.91 8.50 -25.19
N HIS A 206 -14.28 9.74 -25.52
CA HIS A 206 -13.49 10.92 -25.18
C HIS A 206 -13.37 11.11 -23.67
N GLU A 207 -14.49 11.04 -22.95
CA GLU A 207 -14.50 11.13 -21.48
C GLU A 207 -13.73 9.97 -20.82
N GLN A 208 -13.77 8.76 -21.38
CA GLN A 208 -12.95 7.63 -20.91
C GLN A 208 -11.46 7.91 -21.06
N ILE A 209 -11.04 8.49 -22.18
CA ILE A 209 -9.64 8.91 -22.41
C ILE A 209 -9.25 10.00 -21.42
N VAL A 210 -10.10 11.01 -21.22
CA VAL A 210 -9.87 12.08 -20.23
C VAL A 210 -9.73 11.50 -18.83
N LEU A 211 -10.57 10.54 -18.46
CA LEU A 211 -10.50 9.89 -17.15
C LEU A 211 -9.23 9.04 -16.99
N LEU A 212 -8.80 8.33 -18.04
CA LEU A 212 -7.53 7.61 -18.05
C LEU A 212 -6.35 8.59 -17.86
N ILE A 213 -6.34 9.69 -18.60
CA ILE A 213 -5.32 10.73 -18.47
C ILE A 213 -5.35 11.29 -17.04
N LEU A 214 -6.51 11.61 -16.49
CA LEU A 214 -6.65 12.10 -15.11
C LEU A 214 -6.09 11.11 -14.08
N VAL A 215 -6.43 9.82 -14.21
CA VAL A 215 -5.98 8.75 -13.30
C VAL A 215 -4.46 8.56 -13.33
N VAL A 216 -3.83 8.72 -14.49
CA VAL A 216 -2.37 8.57 -14.64
C VAL A 216 -1.63 9.86 -14.27
N MET A 217 -2.12 11.01 -14.74
CA MET A 217 -1.50 12.31 -14.51
C MET A 217 -1.63 12.76 -13.07
N MET A 218 -2.70 12.41 -12.35
CA MET A 218 -2.85 12.93 -10.99
C MET A 218 -1.78 12.43 -10.02
N PRO A 219 -1.48 11.12 -9.93
CA PRO A 219 -0.34 10.65 -9.15
C PRO A 219 0.98 11.34 -9.55
N LEU A 220 1.22 11.57 -10.86
CA LEU A 220 2.41 12.28 -11.34
C LEU A 220 2.47 13.74 -10.85
N VAL A 221 1.35 14.45 -10.93
CA VAL A 221 1.25 15.85 -10.45
C VAL A 221 1.44 15.90 -8.93
N LEU A 222 0.78 15.01 -8.17
CA LEU A 222 0.99 14.91 -6.73
C LEU A 222 2.44 14.62 -6.37
N MET A 223 3.08 13.70 -7.10
CA MET A 223 4.50 13.41 -6.92
C MET A 223 5.35 14.66 -7.19
N ALA A 224 5.18 15.32 -8.33
CA ALA A 224 5.96 16.51 -8.66
C ALA A 224 5.82 17.63 -7.61
N VAL A 225 4.62 17.80 -7.03
CA VAL A 225 4.33 18.82 -6.02
C VAL A 225 4.81 18.42 -4.62
N PHE A 226 4.71 17.14 -4.26
CA PHE A 226 4.88 16.69 -2.87
C PHE A 226 6.06 15.73 -2.62
N VAL A 227 6.85 15.32 -3.62
CA VAL A 227 7.94 14.32 -3.46
C VAL A 227 8.97 14.68 -2.36
N THR A 228 9.20 15.97 -2.10
CA THR A 228 10.11 16.45 -1.05
C THR A 228 9.46 16.50 0.34
N ARG A 229 8.13 16.46 0.41
CA ARG A 229 7.35 16.59 1.65
C ARG A 229 6.74 15.24 2.08
N VAL A 230 6.41 14.40 1.12
CA VAL A 230 5.70 13.13 1.28
C VAL A 230 6.52 12.01 0.63
N PRO A 231 6.91 10.97 1.38
CA PRO A 231 6.74 10.83 2.83
C PRO A 231 7.60 11.81 3.65
N PRO A 232 7.31 11.99 4.96
CA PRO A 232 8.26 12.66 5.87
C PRO A 232 9.60 11.91 5.87
N LEU A 233 10.68 12.60 6.24
CA LEU A 233 11.99 11.97 6.32
C LEU A 233 11.99 10.90 7.44
N SER A 234 12.39 9.68 7.11
CA SER A 234 12.75 8.66 8.10
C SER A 234 14.19 8.90 8.55
N PRO A 235 14.41 9.40 9.77
CA PRO A 235 15.66 10.07 10.13
C PRO A 235 16.87 9.13 10.14
N ASN A 236 16.66 7.88 10.52
CA ASN A 236 17.74 6.89 10.60
C ASN A 236 17.88 6.14 9.27
N ASP A 237 16.80 5.57 8.74
CA ASP A 237 16.92 4.61 7.64
C ASP A 237 17.28 5.27 6.32
N GLU A 238 16.66 6.40 5.96
CA GLU A 238 16.91 7.04 4.66
C GLU A 238 18.30 7.65 4.59
N ALA A 239 18.75 8.32 5.65
CA ALA A 239 20.10 8.86 5.74
C ALA A 239 21.17 7.76 5.60
N ASN A 240 20.99 6.65 6.33
CA ASN A 240 21.89 5.50 6.23
C ASN A 240 21.86 4.86 4.83
N GLN A 241 20.72 4.83 4.13
CA GLN A 241 20.70 4.33 2.74
C GLN A 241 21.39 5.28 1.77
N VAL A 242 21.19 6.60 1.91
CA VAL A 242 21.87 7.60 1.07
C VAL A 242 23.38 7.51 1.25
N ASP A 243 23.87 7.57 2.50
CA ASP A 243 25.30 7.41 2.83
C ASP A 243 25.86 6.13 2.22
N PHE A 244 25.16 5.01 2.40
CA PHE A 244 25.69 3.74 1.97
C PHE A 244 25.78 3.62 0.44
N ILE A 245 24.76 4.04 -0.28
CA ILE A 245 24.77 3.98 -1.75
C ILE A 245 25.78 4.97 -2.32
N TRP A 246 25.91 6.14 -1.71
CA TRP A 246 26.90 7.15 -2.08
C TRP A 246 28.33 6.67 -1.86
N THR A 247 28.62 6.11 -0.68
CA THR A 247 29.94 5.56 -0.36
C THR A 247 30.34 4.50 -1.36
N ALA A 248 29.45 3.54 -1.62
CA ALA A 248 29.69 2.50 -2.60
C ALA A 248 29.93 3.05 -4.01
N ALA A 249 29.31 4.18 -4.35
CA ALA A 249 29.52 4.87 -5.62
C ALA A 249 30.91 5.50 -5.72
N GLN A 250 31.36 6.14 -4.64
CA GLN A 250 32.64 6.84 -4.62
C GLN A 250 33.85 5.90 -4.47
N THR A 251 33.77 4.91 -3.59
CA THR A 251 34.91 4.07 -3.21
C THR A 251 34.91 2.72 -3.91
N GLY A 252 33.77 2.29 -4.45
CA GLY A 252 33.57 0.91 -4.91
C GLY A 252 33.43 -0.10 -3.77
N GLU A 253 33.47 0.34 -2.51
CA GLU A 253 33.44 -0.52 -1.33
C GLU A 253 32.13 -0.40 -0.55
N PHE A 254 31.72 -1.49 0.11
CA PHE A 254 30.49 -1.52 0.90
C PHE A 254 30.69 -0.97 2.33
N PHE A 255 31.25 0.23 2.45
CA PHE A 255 31.45 0.93 3.74
C PHE A 255 30.27 1.87 4.09
N ARG A 256 30.07 2.15 5.39
CA ARG A 256 29.05 3.08 5.90
C ARG A 256 29.66 4.08 6.88
N HIS A 257 29.84 5.33 6.47
CA HIS A 257 30.40 6.38 7.32
C HIS A 257 29.52 6.66 8.56
N LEU A 258 28.19 6.61 8.38
CA LEU A 258 27.24 6.89 9.44
C LEU A 258 27.17 5.82 10.53
N ASN A 259 27.57 4.58 10.22
CA ASN A 259 27.56 3.48 11.19
C ASN A 259 28.63 2.43 10.83
N PRO A 260 29.91 2.75 11.06
CA PRO A 260 31.04 1.91 10.67
C PRO A 260 31.22 0.72 11.60
N VAL A 261 30.57 0.70 12.77
CA VAL A 261 30.66 -0.34 13.81
C VAL A 261 29.94 -1.65 13.45
N ARG A 262 29.51 -1.84 12.20
CA ARG A 262 28.73 -3.03 11.82
C ARG A 262 29.65 -4.13 11.27
N PRO A 263 29.66 -5.34 11.86
CA PRO A 263 30.49 -6.44 11.37
C PRO A 263 30.10 -6.85 9.93
N ASP A 264 31.05 -7.42 9.17
CA ASP A 264 30.87 -7.82 7.76
C ASP A 264 29.70 -8.79 7.53
N SER A 265 29.40 -9.62 8.51
CA SER A 265 28.22 -10.49 8.55
C SER A 265 26.89 -9.71 8.55
N ASN A 266 26.87 -8.49 9.09
CA ASN A 266 25.74 -7.57 8.95
C ASN A 266 25.67 -7.01 7.52
N LEU A 267 26.80 -6.77 6.85
CA LEU A 267 26.82 -6.48 5.42
C LEU A 267 26.26 -7.67 4.63
N PHE A 268 26.58 -8.92 4.96
CA PHE A 268 25.98 -10.08 4.29
C PHE A 268 24.45 -10.08 4.36
N ILE A 269 23.83 -9.60 5.45
CA ILE A 269 22.36 -9.58 5.60
C ILE A 269 21.75 -8.32 5.00
N THR A 270 22.47 -7.21 5.10
CA THR A 270 21.98 -5.89 4.72
C THR A 270 22.53 -5.41 3.39
N SER A 271 23.29 -6.21 2.63
CA SER A 271 23.88 -5.82 1.35
C SER A 271 23.23 -6.43 0.13
N TYR A 272 22.87 -5.58 -0.83
CA TYR A 272 21.96 -5.94 -1.91
C TYR A 272 22.60 -5.58 -3.25
N PRO A 273 23.41 -6.48 -3.82
CA PRO A 273 24.40 -6.13 -4.82
C PRO A 273 23.77 -5.60 -6.10
N LEU A 274 22.75 -6.28 -6.64
CA LEU A 274 22.15 -5.91 -7.92
C LEU A 274 21.46 -4.54 -7.88
N ARG A 275 20.60 -4.32 -6.88
CA ARG A 275 19.84 -3.06 -6.79
C ARG A 275 20.73 -1.88 -6.41
N ARG A 276 21.77 -2.12 -5.61
CA ARG A 276 22.67 -1.05 -5.19
C ARG A 276 23.52 -0.60 -6.33
N TRP A 277 24.01 -1.53 -7.15
CA TRP A 277 24.71 -1.16 -8.37
C TRP A 277 23.88 -0.21 -9.25
N LEU A 278 22.57 -0.49 -9.41
CA LEU A 278 21.66 0.41 -10.13
C LEU A 278 21.47 1.77 -9.43
N ALA A 279 21.29 1.78 -8.11
CA ALA A 279 21.10 3.01 -7.34
C ALA A 279 22.38 3.85 -7.26
N THR A 280 23.54 3.22 -7.17
CA THR A 280 24.89 3.80 -7.23
C THR A 280 25.09 4.47 -8.58
N THR A 281 24.87 3.72 -9.67
CA THR A 281 24.95 4.27 -11.04
C THR A 281 23.99 5.46 -11.21
N TRP A 282 22.80 5.40 -10.59
CA TRP A 282 21.88 6.53 -10.60
C TRP A 282 22.43 7.77 -9.86
N LEU A 283 23.00 7.61 -8.66
CA LEU A 283 23.59 8.72 -7.92
C LEU A 283 24.87 9.26 -8.58
N ASP A 284 25.63 8.42 -9.29
CA ASP A 284 26.76 8.88 -10.11
C ASP A 284 26.31 9.80 -11.24
N VAL A 285 25.18 9.49 -11.87
CA VAL A 285 24.65 10.27 -13.01
C VAL A 285 23.91 11.53 -12.56
N PHE A 286 23.08 11.44 -11.51
CA PHE A 286 22.19 12.53 -11.08
C PHE A 286 22.68 13.28 -9.85
N GLY A 287 23.80 12.87 -9.26
CA GLY A 287 24.39 13.41 -8.05
C GLY A 287 23.86 12.77 -6.76
N PRO A 288 24.60 12.91 -5.64
CA PRO A 288 24.16 12.41 -4.34
C PRO A 288 23.00 13.22 -3.81
N GLY A 289 22.07 12.54 -3.14
CA GLY A 289 21.05 13.21 -2.36
C GLY A 289 19.81 12.36 -2.11
N LEU A 290 19.07 12.78 -1.08
CA LEU A 290 17.82 12.14 -0.69
C LEU A 290 16.80 12.18 -1.83
N LEU A 291 16.64 13.33 -2.49
CA LEU A 291 15.65 13.50 -3.56
C LEU A 291 16.00 12.64 -4.77
N GLN A 292 17.28 12.56 -5.15
CA GLN A 292 17.76 11.72 -6.24
C GLN A 292 17.46 10.25 -5.96
N LEU A 293 17.74 9.78 -4.74
CA LEU A 293 17.50 8.39 -4.37
C LEU A 293 15.99 8.05 -4.22
N ARG A 294 15.19 8.96 -3.65
CA ARG A 294 13.72 8.84 -3.67
C ARG A 294 13.19 8.78 -5.10
N THR A 295 13.71 9.62 -6.00
CA THR A 295 13.30 9.61 -7.41
C THR A 295 13.64 8.28 -8.10
N PHE A 296 14.82 7.72 -7.83
CA PHE A 296 15.18 6.39 -8.32
C PHE A 296 14.17 5.31 -7.89
N TYR A 297 13.89 5.21 -6.59
CA TYR A 297 12.94 4.22 -6.08
C TYR A 297 11.50 4.48 -6.54
N LEU A 298 11.15 5.73 -6.81
CA LEU A 298 9.89 6.08 -7.43
C LEU A 298 9.79 5.45 -8.83
N VAL A 299 10.79 5.66 -9.68
CA VAL A 299 10.86 5.09 -11.04
C VAL A 299 10.78 3.57 -10.99
N VAL A 300 11.47 2.93 -10.03
CA VAL A 300 11.35 1.49 -9.79
C VAL A 300 9.91 1.10 -9.46
N GLY A 301 9.25 1.83 -8.56
CA GLY A 301 7.85 1.60 -8.21
C GLY A 301 6.88 1.72 -9.40
N TRP A 302 7.13 2.66 -10.31
CA TRP A 302 6.34 2.84 -11.54
C TRP A 302 6.32 1.58 -12.43
N VAL A 303 7.38 0.78 -12.42
CA VAL A 303 7.44 -0.52 -13.13
C VAL A 303 6.39 -1.50 -12.61
N GLY A 304 5.97 -1.38 -11.34
CA GLY A 304 4.93 -2.21 -10.73
C GLY A 304 3.51 -1.91 -11.23
N LEU A 305 3.21 -0.66 -11.61
CA LEU A 305 1.86 -0.21 -11.93
C LEU A 305 1.23 -0.92 -13.14
N PRO A 306 1.94 -1.17 -14.27
CA PRO A 306 1.41 -1.97 -15.37
C PRO A 306 0.95 -3.36 -14.94
N PHE A 307 1.68 -4.03 -14.04
CA PHE A 307 1.30 -5.36 -13.55
C PHE A 307 0.04 -5.30 -12.68
N ILE A 308 -0.10 -4.29 -11.82
CA ILE A 308 -1.32 -4.06 -11.02
C ILE A 308 -2.51 -3.84 -11.95
N TYR A 309 -2.36 -2.99 -12.97
CA TYR A 309 -3.40 -2.72 -13.96
C TYR A 309 -3.83 -3.98 -14.71
N LEU A 310 -2.86 -4.74 -15.25
CA LEU A 310 -3.15 -5.95 -16.01
C LEU A 310 -3.84 -7.00 -15.13
N THR A 311 -3.42 -7.13 -13.87
CA THR A 311 -4.04 -8.03 -12.90
C THR A 311 -5.47 -7.59 -12.59
N ALA A 312 -5.68 -6.32 -12.24
CA ALA A 312 -7.00 -5.76 -11.95
C ALA A 312 -7.95 -5.87 -13.14
N LYS A 313 -7.47 -5.54 -14.35
CA LYS A 313 -8.26 -5.64 -15.59
C LYS A 313 -8.71 -7.06 -15.85
N ARG A 314 -7.81 -8.03 -15.67
CA ARG A 314 -8.11 -9.46 -15.85
C ARG A 314 -9.14 -9.98 -14.83
N LEU A 315 -9.01 -9.56 -13.57
CA LEU A 315 -9.83 -10.10 -12.48
C LEU A 315 -11.18 -9.39 -12.32
N TYR A 316 -11.21 -8.08 -12.53
CA TYR A 316 -12.31 -7.21 -12.10
C TYR A 316 -12.75 -6.18 -13.17
N GLY A 317 -12.09 -6.14 -14.33
CA GLY A 317 -12.44 -5.27 -15.45
C GLY A 317 -11.73 -3.91 -15.46
N GLN A 318 -12.00 -3.12 -16.51
CA GLN A 318 -11.28 -1.87 -16.81
C GLN A 318 -11.43 -0.81 -15.71
N MET A 319 -12.64 -0.67 -15.13
CA MET A 319 -12.91 0.26 -14.02
C MET A 319 -12.03 -0.01 -12.81
N ALA A 320 -11.99 -1.26 -12.36
CA ALA A 320 -11.13 -1.68 -11.26
C ALA A 320 -9.68 -1.38 -11.57
N ALA A 321 -9.24 -1.62 -12.81
CA ALA A 321 -7.85 -1.39 -13.20
C ALA A 321 -7.41 0.07 -13.07
N LEU A 322 -8.27 1.01 -13.47
CA LEU A 322 -7.98 2.45 -13.32
C LEU A 322 -7.93 2.86 -11.85
N VAL A 323 -8.89 2.40 -11.04
CA VAL A 323 -8.89 2.65 -9.59
C VAL A 323 -7.63 2.06 -8.95
N SER A 324 -7.26 0.83 -9.30
CA SER A 324 -6.08 0.17 -8.74
C SER A 324 -4.80 0.94 -9.08
N ILE A 325 -4.61 1.43 -10.32
CA ILE A 325 -3.45 2.29 -10.63
C ILE A 325 -3.49 3.58 -9.81
N LEU A 326 -4.64 4.27 -9.75
CA LEU A 326 -4.75 5.53 -9.00
C LEU A 326 -4.31 5.35 -7.55
N ILE A 327 -4.87 4.32 -6.89
CA ILE A 327 -4.54 4.00 -5.50
C ILE A 327 -3.08 3.58 -5.37
N ALA A 328 -2.57 2.70 -6.25
CA ALA A 328 -1.18 2.27 -6.20
C ALA A 328 -0.20 3.42 -6.41
N GLY A 329 -0.43 4.32 -7.37
CA GLY A 329 0.40 5.51 -7.60
C GLY A 329 0.39 6.46 -6.40
N THR A 330 -0.75 6.59 -5.72
CA THR A 330 -0.87 7.39 -4.50
C THR A 330 -0.12 6.78 -3.33
N LEU A 331 -0.30 5.47 -3.09
CA LEU A 331 0.41 4.73 -2.05
C LEU A 331 1.91 4.73 -2.32
N LEU A 332 2.32 4.65 -3.59
CA LEU A 332 3.70 4.80 -3.98
C LEU A 332 4.23 6.16 -3.51
N LEU A 333 3.54 7.28 -3.80
CA LEU A 333 3.93 8.60 -3.26
C LEU A 333 4.00 8.62 -1.72
N HIS A 334 2.97 8.14 -1.03
CA HIS A 334 2.91 8.18 0.44
C HIS A 334 3.99 7.33 1.12
N HIS A 335 4.53 6.32 0.43
CA HIS A 335 5.49 5.36 0.97
C HIS A 335 6.80 5.29 0.16
N ASN A 336 7.10 6.29 -0.66
CA ASN A 336 8.34 6.38 -1.45
C ASN A 336 9.50 6.96 -0.63
N TYR A 337 9.94 6.18 0.36
CA TYR A 337 11.17 6.47 1.09
C TYR A 337 12.39 6.17 0.18
N ALA A 338 13.55 6.75 0.48
CA ALA A 338 14.85 6.46 -0.14
C ALA A 338 15.34 5.06 0.26
N ARG A 339 14.49 4.08 0.01
CA ARG A 339 14.58 2.72 0.49
C ARG A 339 14.13 1.74 -0.59
N PRO A 340 14.72 0.55 -0.59
CA PRO A 340 14.47 -0.46 -1.61
C PRO A 340 13.26 -1.34 -1.34
N ASP A 341 12.52 -1.11 -0.24
CA ASP A 341 11.26 -1.79 0.08
C ASP A 341 10.25 -1.76 -1.08
N VAL A 342 10.31 -0.72 -1.94
CA VAL A 342 9.50 -0.63 -3.16
C VAL A 342 9.65 -1.84 -4.09
N LEU A 343 10.85 -2.45 -4.16
CA LEU A 343 11.10 -3.63 -4.99
C LEU A 343 10.28 -4.84 -4.52
N VAL A 344 9.97 -4.96 -3.23
CA VAL A 344 9.08 -6.00 -2.72
C VAL A 344 7.68 -5.82 -3.31
N GLY A 345 7.19 -4.57 -3.36
CA GLY A 345 5.92 -4.23 -3.98
C GLY A 345 5.90 -4.51 -5.48
N VAL A 346 6.99 -4.20 -6.20
CA VAL A 346 7.12 -4.49 -7.64
C VAL A 346 7.16 -5.99 -7.92
N ALA A 347 7.98 -6.74 -7.18
CA ALA A 347 8.07 -8.20 -7.26
C ALA A 347 6.72 -8.86 -6.98
N LEU A 348 6.01 -8.39 -5.95
CA LEU A 348 4.65 -8.86 -5.65
C LEU A 348 3.67 -8.52 -6.78
N ALA A 349 3.68 -7.30 -7.32
CA ALA A 349 2.81 -6.92 -8.43
C ALA A 349 3.02 -7.80 -9.67
N ALA A 350 4.28 -7.99 -10.08
CA ALA A 350 4.64 -8.85 -11.20
C ALA A 350 4.30 -10.33 -10.93
N GLY A 351 4.60 -10.82 -9.73
CA GLY A 351 4.28 -12.18 -9.29
C GLY A 351 2.77 -12.45 -9.26
N LEU A 352 1.95 -11.51 -8.77
CA LEU A 352 0.50 -11.61 -8.79
C LEU A 352 -0.06 -11.65 -10.21
N TYR A 353 0.47 -10.82 -11.12
CA TYR A 353 0.07 -10.85 -12.53
C TYR A 353 0.34 -12.21 -13.15
N LEU A 354 1.57 -12.74 -13.01
CA LEU A 354 1.92 -14.05 -13.54
C LEU A 354 1.09 -15.17 -12.90
N PHE A 355 0.90 -15.12 -11.57
CA PHE A 355 0.07 -16.08 -10.84
C PHE A 355 -1.36 -16.10 -11.38
N PHE A 356 -2.06 -14.97 -11.45
CA PHE A 356 -3.44 -14.96 -11.95
C PHE A 356 -3.55 -15.18 -13.47
N LYS A 357 -2.46 -14.97 -14.22
CA LYS A 357 -2.42 -15.27 -15.65
C LYS A 357 -2.24 -16.75 -15.94
N TYR A 358 -1.38 -17.42 -15.18
CA TYR A 358 -0.86 -18.75 -15.51
C TYR A 358 -1.10 -19.82 -14.43
N ARG A 359 -1.83 -19.52 -13.34
CA ARG A 359 -2.08 -20.50 -12.27
C ARG A 359 -2.69 -21.81 -12.78
N ASP A 360 -3.57 -21.74 -13.78
CA ASP A 360 -4.33 -22.87 -14.30
C ASP A 360 -3.61 -23.56 -15.49
N ASP A 361 -2.45 -23.04 -15.89
CA ASP A 361 -1.65 -23.62 -16.96
C ASP A 361 -0.76 -24.75 -16.41
N ALA A 362 -0.47 -25.77 -17.22
CA ALA A 362 0.41 -26.87 -16.83
C ALA A 362 1.90 -26.63 -17.18
N THR A 363 2.25 -25.49 -17.80
CA THR A 363 3.59 -25.25 -18.33
C THR A 363 4.62 -25.00 -17.21
N PRO A 364 5.67 -25.82 -17.07
CA PRO A 364 6.63 -25.72 -15.96
C PRO A 364 7.31 -24.34 -15.84
N THR A 365 7.77 -23.80 -16.97
CA THR A 365 8.53 -22.54 -17.03
C THR A 365 7.78 -21.35 -16.45
N LYS A 366 6.44 -21.34 -16.56
CA LYS A 366 5.59 -20.28 -16.02
C LYS A 366 5.61 -20.30 -14.48
N HIS A 367 5.54 -21.48 -13.86
CA HIS A 367 5.57 -21.60 -12.39
C HIS A 367 6.95 -21.33 -11.81
N ILE A 368 8.01 -21.77 -12.51
CA ILE A 368 9.40 -21.38 -12.18
C ILE A 368 9.51 -19.85 -12.16
N MET A 369 8.99 -19.17 -13.18
CA MET A 369 9.05 -17.71 -13.25
C MET A 369 8.25 -17.01 -12.13
N ILE A 370 7.08 -17.54 -11.75
CA ILE A 370 6.30 -17.00 -10.62
C ILE A 370 7.11 -17.11 -9.31
N GLY A 371 7.68 -18.29 -9.04
CA GLY A 371 8.50 -18.52 -7.85
C GLY A 371 9.75 -17.63 -7.83
N PHE A 372 10.44 -17.53 -8.96
CA PHE A 372 11.62 -16.69 -9.13
C PHE A 372 11.32 -15.21 -8.87
N ILE A 373 10.28 -14.65 -9.50
CA ILE A 373 9.92 -13.23 -9.35
C ILE A 373 9.44 -12.91 -7.94
N LEU A 374 8.68 -13.79 -7.29
CA LEU A 374 8.28 -13.54 -5.89
C LEU A 374 9.47 -13.65 -4.93
N ALA A 375 10.42 -14.57 -5.19
CA ALA A 375 11.64 -14.69 -4.41
C ALA A 375 12.56 -13.46 -4.58
N LEU A 376 12.60 -12.83 -5.76
CA LEU A 376 13.26 -11.54 -6.01
C LEU A 376 12.79 -10.44 -5.05
N GLY A 377 11.64 -10.57 -4.39
CA GLY A 377 11.23 -9.68 -3.30
C GLY A 377 12.26 -9.61 -2.15
N ILE A 378 13.05 -10.65 -1.90
CA ILE A 378 14.15 -10.62 -0.90
C ILE A 378 15.18 -9.52 -1.22
N GLU A 379 15.29 -9.15 -2.49
CA GLU A 379 16.14 -8.09 -3.02
C GLU A 379 15.54 -6.70 -2.74
N GLY A 380 14.30 -6.58 -2.27
CA GLY A 380 13.76 -5.35 -1.71
C GLY A 380 13.95 -5.27 -0.19
N HIS A 381 13.77 -6.39 0.50
CA HIS A 381 14.07 -6.51 1.92
C HIS A 381 14.34 -7.97 2.31
N THR A 382 15.53 -8.27 2.83
CA THR A 382 15.96 -9.65 3.09
C THR A 382 15.07 -10.38 4.08
N GLY A 383 14.81 -9.77 5.23
CA GLY A 383 13.99 -10.39 6.26
C GLY A 383 12.51 -10.51 5.90
N TYR A 384 12.00 -9.73 4.93
CA TYR A 384 10.55 -9.49 4.82
C TYR A 384 9.99 -9.73 3.41
N GLY A 385 10.80 -9.63 2.36
CA GLY A 385 10.31 -9.75 0.98
C GLY A 385 9.90 -11.17 0.60
N ILE A 386 10.62 -12.17 1.12
CA ILE A 386 10.38 -13.60 0.80
C ILE A 386 9.00 -14.11 1.28
N ARG A 387 8.36 -13.41 2.23
CA ARG A 387 7.08 -13.82 2.81
C ARG A 387 5.96 -13.99 1.77
N PHE A 388 5.99 -13.20 0.70
CA PHE A 388 5.01 -13.30 -0.38
C PHE A 388 5.21 -14.54 -1.24
N ALA A 389 6.46 -14.96 -1.45
CA ALA A 389 6.76 -16.26 -2.05
C ALA A 389 6.28 -17.40 -1.15
N GLY A 390 6.46 -17.29 0.17
CA GLY A 390 5.88 -18.25 1.12
C GLY A 390 4.35 -18.31 1.05
N ALA A 391 3.69 -17.16 1.03
CA ALA A 391 2.23 -17.07 1.01
C ALA A 391 1.59 -17.62 -0.28
N VAL A 392 2.16 -17.31 -1.45
CA VAL A 392 1.72 -17.91 -2.72
C VAL A 392 2.07 -19.39 -2.79
N GLY A 393 3.23 -19.79 -2.26
CA GLY A 393 3.61 -21.20 -2.13
C GLY A 393 2.63 -22.01 -1.29
N ALA A 394 2.08 -21.44 -0.21
CA ALA A 394 1.04 -22.08 0.60
C ALA A 394 -0.25 -22.32 -0.21
N ILE A 395 -0.60 -21.45 -1.15
CA ILE A 395 -1.74 -21.67 -2.06
C ILE A 395 -1.45 -22.84 -3.01
N TYR A 396 -0.26 -22.87 -3.64
CA TYR A 396 0.15 -24.01 -4.48
C TYR A 396 0.15 -25.34 -3.71
N LEU A 397 0.68 -25.33 -2.48
CA LEU A 397 0.72 -26.51 -1.62
C LEU A 397 -0.70 -26.97 -1.26
N TRP A 398 -1.59 -26.04 -0.91
CA TRP A 398 -2.99 -26.36 -0.62
C TRP A 398 -3.71 -26.97 -1.82
N GLU A 399 -3.51 -26.42 -3.03
CA GLU A 399 -4.08 -26.98 -4.25
C GLU A 399 -3.55 -28.39 -4.56
N ALA A 400 -2.24 -28.61 -4.40
CA ALA A 400 -1.63 -29.91 -4.58
C ALA A 400 -2.17 -30.94 -3.57
N LEU A 401 -2.25 -30.59 -2.29
CA LEU A 401 -2.81 -31.43 -1.24
C LEU A 401 -4.28 -31.77 -1.49
N ARG A 402 -5.10 -30.78 -1.87
CA ARG A 402 -6.50 -31.00 -2.22
C ARG A 402 -6.64 -31.96 -3.41
N THR A 403 -5.79 -31.81 -4.43
CA THR A 403 -5.77 -32.70 -5.59
C THR A 403 -5.39 -34.13 -5.20
N LEU A 404 -4.39 -34.28 -4.35
CA LEU A 404 -3.96 -35.58 -3.81
C LEU A 404 -5.07 -36.24 -2.98
N MET A 405 -5.73 -35.49 -2.10
CA MET A 405 -6.83 -36.00 -1.26
C MET A 405 -8.06 -36.40 -2.08
N THR A 406 -8.39 -35.66 -3.14
CA THR A 406 -9.59 -35.90 -3.96
C THR A 406 -9.40 -36.99 -5.01
N THR A 407 -8.23 -37.06 -5.64
CA THR A 407 -7.97 -38.00 -6.74
C THR A 407 -7.24 -39.27 -6.29
N ARG A 408 -6.63 -39.26 -5.09
CA ARG A 408 -5.71 -40.30 -4.57
C ARG A 408 -4.54 -40.64 -5.50
N ARG A 409 -4.27 -39.80 -6.50
CA ARG A 409 -3.13 -39.96 -7.42
C ARG A 409 -2.04 -38.97 -7.03
N GLN A 410 -0.89 -39.50 -6.62
CA GLN A 410 0.22 -38.73 -6.07
C GLN A 410 0.97 -37.88 -7.13
N SER A 411 0.70 -38.07 -8.43
CA SER A 411 1.60 -37.64 -9.52
C SER A 411 1.12 -36.51 -10.44
N HIS A 412 -0.06 -35.89 -10.23
CA HIS A 412 -0.63 -35.02 -11.29
C HIS A 412 -0.42 -33.51 -11.14
N ASP A 413 -0.13 -32.98 -9.95
CA ASP A 413 0.07 -31.53 -9.78
C ASP A 413 1.53 -31.18 -9.47
N THR A 414 2.35 -31.09 -10.52
CA THR A 414 3.77 -30.73 -10.43
C THR A 414 4.01 -29.22 -10.33
N ARG A 415 2.95 -28.40 -10.38
CA ARG A 415 3.07 -26.92 -10.38
C ARG A 415 3.75 -26.40 -9.12
N VAL A 416 3.48 -27.01 -7.96
CA VAL A 416 4.13 -26.67 -6.69
C VAL A 416 5.64 -26.93 -6.70
N LEU A 417 6.09 -28.01 -7.37
CA LEU A 417 7.51 -28.34 -7.48
C LEU A 417 8.24 -27.35 -8.39
N TYR A 418 7.63 -27.00 -9.53
CA TYR A 418 8.19 -26.00 -10.44
C TYR A 418 8.24 -24.61 -9.81
N TYR A 419 7.20 -24.25 -9.06
CA TYR A 419 7.20 -23.03 -8.26
C TYR A 419 8.34 -23.02 -7.23
N ALA A 420 8.48 -24.09 -6.45
CA ALA A 420 9.53 -24.23 -5.44
C ALA A 420 10.93 -24.20 -6.08
N LEU A 421 11.10 -24.82 -7.25
CA LEU A 421 12.35 -24.75 -8.02
C LEU A 421 12.68 -23.30 -8.40
N GLY A 422 11.71 -22.52 -8.86
CA GLY A 422 11.90 -21.09 -9.15
C GLY A 422 12.37 -20.28 -7.94
N VAL A 423 11.76 -20.53 -6.77
CA VAL A 423 12.19 -19.91 -5.51
C VAL A 423 13.62 -20.33 -5.16
N ALA A 424 13.92 -21.63 -5.22
CA ALA A 424 15.24 -22.18 -4.89
C ALA A 424 16.34 -21.65 -5.82
N VAL A 425 16.07 -21.54 -7.13
CA VAL A 425 17.00 -20.97 -8.11
C VAL A 425 17.35 -19.53 -7.75
N TYR A 426 16.35 -18.71 -7.41
CA TYR A 426 16.63 -17.33 -6.99
C TYR A 426 17.41 -17.28 -5.69
N LEU A 427 17.03 -18.07 -4.68
CA LEU A 427 17.74 -18.10 -3.39
C LEU A 427 19.20 -18.55 -3.55
N ALA A 428 19.47 -19.50 -4.46
CA ALA A 428 20.84 -19.90 -4.80
C ALA A 428 21.61 -18.75 -5.46
N MET A 429 21.02 -18.06 -6.44
CA MET A 429 21.63 -16.87 -7.06
C MET A 429 21.90 -15.78 -6.03
N PHE A 430 20.95 -15.53 -5.14
CA PHE A 430 21.05 -14.58 -4.05
C PHE A 430 22.23 -14.92 -3.12
N ALA A 431 22.31 -16.17 -2.65
CA ALA A 431 23.40 -16.64 -1.81
C ALA A 431 24.76 -16.51 -2.50
N VAL A 432 24.88 -17.01 -3.74
CA VAL A 432 26.13 -16.94 -4.53
C VAL A 432 26.57 -15.50 -4.73
N SER A 433 25.65 -14.61 -5.11
CA SER A 433 25.99 -13.19 -5.32
C SER A 433 26.52 -12.53 -4.05
N ARG A 434 25.97 -12.84 -2.88
CA ARG A 434 26.42 -12.23 -1.62
C ARG A 434 27.73 -12.81 -1.12
N ILE A 435 27.91 -14.13 -1.24
CA ILE A 435 29.18 -14.78 -0.88
C ILE A 435 30.31 -14.19 -1.74
N ILE A 436 30.10 -14.04 -3.05
CA ILE A 436 31.14 -13.52 -3.95
C ILE A 436 31.36 -12.01 -3.75
N PHE A 437 30.29 -11.20 -3.80
CA PHE A 437 30.43 -9.74 -3.86
C PHE A 437 30.52 -9.05 -2.50
N VAL A 438 30.04 -9.66 -1.42
CA VAL A 438 30.00 -9.01 -0.10
C VAL A 438 31.08 -9.55 0.82
N THR A 439 31.33 -10.87 0.81
CA THR A 439 32.31 -11.47 1.71
C THR A 439 33.61 -11.87 1.01
N GLY A 440 33.80 -11.47 -0.25
CA GLY A 440 34.99 -11.81 -1.03
C GLY A 440 35.20 -13.31 -1.24
N GLY A 441 34.15 -14.11 -1.07
CA GLY A 441 34.19 -15.58 -1.14
C GLY A 441 34.31 -16.28 0.22
N ASP A 442 34.56 -15.56 1.32
CA ASP A 442 34.69 -16.16 2.66
C ASP A 442 33.34 -16.15 3.37
N PHE A 443 32.68 -17.30 3.53
CA PHE A 443 31.39 -17.39 4.21
C PHE A 443 31.44 -18.37 5.38
N SER A 444 31.32 -17.84 6.59
CA SER A 444 31.17 -18.63 7.81
C SER A 444 29.74 -18.54 8.35
N ILE A 445 29.08 -19.69 8.45
CA ILE A 445 27.74 -19.82 9.04
C ILE A 445 27.76 -19.35 10.49
N ASP A 446 28.80 -19.71 11.25
CA ASP A 446 28.93 -19.37 12.66
C ASP A 446 29.08 -17.86 12.85
N SER A 447 29.91 -17.21 12.03
CA SER A 447 30.07 -15.75 12.06
C SER A 447 28.77 -15.02 11.73
N THR A 448 27.97 -15.58 10.81
CA THR A 448 26.67 -15.02 10.41
C THR A 448 25.64 -15.20 11.54
N ALA A 449 25.59 -16.38 12.15
CA ALA A 449 24.70 -16.68 13.27
C ALA A 449 25.03 -15.83 14.50
N GLN A 450 26.31 -15.68 14.83
CA GLN A 450 26.78 -14.82 15.91
C GLN A 450 26.38 -13.38 15.65
N ALA A 451 26.55 -12.87 14.44
CA ALA A 451 26.14 -11.51 14.11
C ALA A 451 24.63 -11.29 14.16
N PHE A 452 23.82 -12.28 13.78
CA PHE A 452 22.37 -12.22 14.02
C PHE A 452 22.06 -12.11 15.51
N SER A 453 22.77 -12.86 16.35
CA SER A 453 22.65 -12.79 17.81
C SER A 453 23.08 -11.42 18.34
N ASP A 454 24.20 -10.89 17.88
CA ASP A 454 24.76 -9.61 18.32
C ASP A 454 23.86 -8.45 17.91
N ILE A 455 23.38 -8.42 16.66
CA ILE A 455 22.40 -7.42 16.18
C ILE A 455 21.13 -7.49 17.03
N TYR A 456 20.62 -8.68 17.31
CA TYR A 456 19.43 -8.86 18.13
C TYR A 456 19.65 -8.33 19.55
N THR A 457 20.81 -8.61 20.14
CA THR A 457 21.19 -8.21 21.50
C THR A 457 21.41 -6.70 21.60
N LEU A 458 22.15 -6.11 20.65
CA LEU A 458 22.36 -4.66 20.52
C LEU A 458 21.05 -3.89 20.37
N GLN A 459 20.10 -4.43 19.61
CA GLN A 459 18.79 -3.80 19.42
C GLN A 459 17.82 -4.03 20.58
N ASN A 460 18.17 -4.93 21.52
CA ASN A 460 17.33 -5.24 22.68
C ASN A 460 18.15 -5.29 23.99
N PRO A 461 18.77 -4.18 24.43
CA PRO A 461 19.54 -4.16 25.68
C PRO A 461 18.67 -4.62 26.86
N GLY A 462 19.15 -5.61 27.63
CA GLY A 462 18.44 -6.18 28.78
C GLY A 462 17.31 -7.16 28.45
N GLY A 463 17.09 -7.51 27.17
CA GLY A 463 16.10 -8.50 26.76
C GLY A 463 16.62 -9.94 26.87
N THR A 464 16.26 -10.67 27.91
CA THR A 464 16.69 -12.07 28.12
C THR A 464 15.98 -13.12 27.23
N GLY A 465 15.27 -12.71 26.16
CA GLY A 465 14.68 -13.66 25.22
C GLY A 465 13.71 -13.11 24.18
N PHE A 466 13.33 -13.98 23.25
CA PHE A 466 12.39 -13.77 22.14
C PHE A 466 10.93 -13.70 22.67
N SER A 467 10.58 -12.70 23.47
CA SER A 467 9.19 -12.54 23.94
C SER A 467 8.31 -12.01 22.81
N LEU A 468 7.50 -12.90 22.22
CA LEU A 468 6.51 -12.54 21.22
C LEU A 468 5.56 -11.44 21.72
N LEU A 469 5.21 -11.44 23.01
CA LEU A 469 4.38 -10.40 23.63
C LEU A 469 5.07 -9.04 23.64
N LYS A 470 6.37 -8.97 23.94
CA LYS A 470 7.13 -7.70 23.87
C LYS A 470 7.16 -7.15 22.44
N LYS A 471 7.35 -8.03 21.44
CA LYS A 471 7.26 -7.65 20.02
C LYS A 471 5.87 -7.15 19.64
N ILE A 472 4.81 -7.87 20.02
CA ILE A 472 3.43 -7.45 19.77
C ILE A 472 3.18 -6.05 20.37
N ASN A 473 3.60 -5.80 21.61
CA ASN A 473 3.42 -4.49 22.25
C ASN A 473 4.16 -3.39 21.49
N LEU A 474 5.41 -3.62 21.08
CA LEU A 474 6.16 -2.68 20.23
C LEU A 474 5.46 -2.43 18.88
N HIS A 475 4.87 -3.46 18.29
CA HIS A 475 4.13 -3.34 17.04
C HIS A 475 2.79 -2.61 17.21
N ILE A 476 2.15 -2.68 18.37
CA ILE A 476 0.90 -1.95 18.62
C ILE A 476 1.13 -0.44 18.48
N ASP A 477 2.23 0.08 19.02
CA ASP A 477 2.56 1.51 18.87
C ASP A 477 2.86 1.87 17.41
N LEU A 478 3.55 0.99 16.69
CA LEU A 478 3.80 1.17 15.26
C LEU A 478 2.49 1.19 14.44
N TYR A 479 1.57 0.25 14.69
CA TYR A 479 0.27 0.23 14.02
C TYR A 479 -0.58 1.42 14.42
N ARG A 480 -0.49 1.88 15.67
CA ARG A 480 -1.17 3.08 16.15
C ARG A 480 -0.65 4.33 15.43
N GLN A 481 0.66 4.47 15.25
CA GLN A 481 1.25 5.55 14.45
C GLN A 481 0.80 5.47 12.99
N TYR A 482 0.88 4.29 12.37
CA TYR A 482 0.42 4.11 10.99
C TYR A 482 -1.06 4.49 10.81
N LEU A 483 -1.90 4.10 11.77
CA LEU A 483 -3.31 4.45 11.81
C LEU A 483 -3.57 5.95 11.97
N GLN A 484 -2.73 6.65 12.74
CA GLN A 484 -2.79 8.10 12.94
C GLN A 484 -2.38 8.85 11.66
N PHE A 485 -1.34 8.37 10.96
CA PHE A 485 -0.82 9.01 9.75
C PHE A 485 -1.64 8.68 8.49
N HIS A 486 -2.10 7.43 8.37
CA HIS A 486 -2.77 6.90 7.17
C HIS A 486 -4.17 6.29 7.45
N PRO A 487 -5.08 7.00 8.14
CA PRO A 487 -6.39 6.48 8.52
C PRO A 487 -7.23 6.05 7.31
N LEU A 488 -7.19 6.83 6.22
CA LEU A 488 -7.92 6.51 4.99
C LEU A 488 -7.43 5.20 4.37
N GLU A 489 -6.11 4.98 4.34
CA GLU A 489 -5.51 3.75 3.81
C GLU A 489 -5.90 2.53 4.66
N VAL A 490 -5.79 2.62 5.99
CA VAL A 490 -6.13 1.51 6.89
C VAL A 490 -7.62 1.16 6.80
N LEU A 491 -8.49 2.16 6.79
CA LEU A 491 -9.94 1.94 6.78
C LEU A 491 -10.42 1.41 5.43
N THR A 492 -9.87 1.91 4.32
CA THR A 492 -10.18 1.38 2.99
C THR A 492 -9.65 -0.05 2.81
N LEU A 493 -8.45 -0.35 3.33
CA LEU A 493 -7.92 -1.71 3.38
C LEU A 493 -8.85 -2.64 4.17
N PHE A 494 -9.23 -2.28 5.40
CA PHE A 494 -10.13 -3.10 6.23
C PHE A 494 -11.49 -3.32 5.56
N ALA A 495 -12.10 -2.27 5.00
CA ALA A 495 -13.36 -2.37 4.28
C ALA A 495 -13.22 -3.28 3.05
N SER A 496 -12.14 -3.16 2.28
CA SER A 496 -11.89 -3.98 1.09
C SER A 496 -11.64 -5.46 1.43
N LEU A 497 -10.95 -5.75 2.54
CA LEU A 497 -10.77 -7.10 3.07
C LEU A 497 -12.11 -7.72 3.48
N LEU A 498 -12.95 -6.97 4.20
CA LEU A 498 -14.29 -7.43 4.58
C LEU A 498 -15.14 -7.73 3.34
N LEU A 499 -15.13 -6.83 2.34
CA LEU A 499 -15.86 -7.04 1.08
C LEU A 499 -15.33 -8.25 0.31
N ALA A 500 -14.01 -8.45 0.26
CA ALA A 500 -13.40 -9.63 -0.35
C ALA A 500 -13.86 -10.93 0.35
N LEU A 501 -13.90 -10.95 1.68
CA LEU A 501 -14.40 -12.07 2.48
C LEU A 501 -15.91 -12.31 2.30
N LEU A 502 -16.69 -11.26 2.06
CA LEU A 502 -18.13 -11.37 1.77
C LEU A 502 -18.40 -11.86 0.35
N ARG A 503 -17.64 -11.39 -0.64
CA ARG A 503 -17.76 -11.81 -2.06
C ARG A 503 -17.35 -13.26 -2.28
N ARG A 504 -16.31 -13.72 -1.57
CA ARG A 504 -15.81 -15.10 -1.61
C ARG A 504 -15.42 -15.59 -3.01
N THR A 505 -15.01 -14.71 -3.93
CA THR A 505 -14.47 -15.17 -5.23
C THR A 505 -13.12 -15.85 -5.04
N ALA A 506 -12.70 -16.71 -5.98
CA ALA A 506 -11.40 -17.39 -5.88
C ALA A 506 -10.23 -16.38 -5.86
N ALA A 507 -10.34 -15.29 -6.63
CA ALA A 507 -9.35 -14.23 -6.66
C ALA A 507 -9.27 -13.49 -5.31
N ASP A 508 -10.42 -13.10 -4.76
CA ASP A 508 -10.49 -12.42 -3.46
C ASP A 508 -9.91 -13.28 -2.33
N ARG A 509 -10.23 -14.58 -2.30
CA ARG A 509 -9.67 -15.50 -1.31
C ARG A 509 -8.15 -15.59 -1.42
N ALA A 510 -7.62 -15.70 -2.64
CA ALA A 510 -6.17 -15.74 -2.85
C ALA A 510 -5.50 -14.44 -2.36
N LEU A 511 -6.03 -13.27 -2.73
CA LEU A 511 -5.50 -11.98 -2.27
C LEU A 511 -5.54 -11.85 -0.74
N VAL A 512 -6.65 -12.25 -0.10
CA VAL A 512 -6.80 -12.22 1.36
C VAL A 512 -5.85 -13.20 2.05
N ILE A 513 -5.67 -14.42 1.51
CA ILE A 513 -4.71 -15.40 2.04
C ILE A 513 -3.28 -14.85 1.96
N ILE A 514 -2.90 -14.26 0.82
CA ILE A 514 -1.57 -13.67 0.64
C ILE A 514 -1.35 -12.52 1.63
N PHE A 515 -2.35 -11.65 1.78
CA PHE A 515 -2.34 -10.56 2.76
C PHE A 515 -2.19 -11.08 4.19
N ALA A 516 -3.03 -12.04 4.59
CA ALA A 516 -3.06 -12.59 5.94
C ALA A 516 -1.78 -13.33 6.30
N LEU A 517 -1.30 -14.24 5.44
CA LEU A 517 -0.07 -15.01 5.68
C LEU A 517 1.16 -14.13 5.71
N GLY A 518 1.27 -13.17 4.78
CA GLY A 518 2.40 -12.26 4.81
C GLY A 518 2.34 -11.32 6.03
N THR A 519 1.16 -10.89 6.49
CA THR A 519 1.03 -10.07 7.71
C THR A 519 1.39 -10.89 8.94
N ALA A 520 0.90 -12.13 9.02
CA ALA A 520 1.23 -13.06 10.10
C ALA A 520 2.73 -13.36 10.17
N TYR A 521 3.44 -13.38 9.03
CA TYR A 521 4.89 -13.49 8.99
C TYR A 521 5.60 -12.20 9.42
N LEU A 522 5.08 -11.03 9.03
CA LEU A 522 5.70 -9.74 9.34
C LEU A 522 5.71 -9.47 10.85
N ILE A 523 4.63 -9.81 11.58
CA ILE A 523 4.50 -9.57 13.02
C ILE A 523 5.66 -10.15 13.85
N PRO A 524 6.04 -11.43 13.75
CA PRO A 524 7.16 -11.97 14.52
C PRO A 524 8.53 -11.60 13.95
N ALA A 525 8.61 -11.34 12.64
CA ALA A 525 9.87 -11.06 11.94
C ALA A 525 10.33 -9.60 12.11
N LEU A 526 9.41 -8.66 12.34
CA LEU A 526 9.73 -7.27 12.56
C LEU A 526 10.52 -7.12 13.87
N ALA A 527 11.82 -6.79 13.76
CA ALA A 527 12.77 -6.87 14.88
C ALA A 527 13.29 -5.49 15.32
N HIS A 528 12.89 -4.41 14.66
CA HIS A 528 13.43 -3.08 14.90
C HIS A 528 12.47 -2.20 15.73
N THR A 529 13.05 -1.57 16.74
CA THR A 529 12.48 -0.52 17.58
C THR A 529 13.08 0.81 17.16
N THR A 530 12.43 1.56 16.27
CA THR A 530 12.73 2.99 16.25
C THR A 530 11.44 3.79 16.24
N ASP A 531 11.52 4.97 16.86
CA ASP A 531 10.37 5.73 17.35
C ASP A 531 9.43 6.30 16.26
N TYR A 532 9.68 6.01 14.98
CA TYR A 532 8.91 6.57 13.84
C TYR A 532 8.69 5.61 12.65
N ILE A 533 8.82 4.28 12.84
CA ILE A 533 9.01 3.30 11.74
C ILE A 533 7.74 2.79 11.00
N GLY A 534 6.53 3.26 11.28
CA GLY A 534 5.32 2.54 10.84
C GLY A 534 4.94 2.50 9.36
N THR A 535 5.55 3.32 8.50
CA THR A 535 4.95 3.64 7.18
C THR A 535 5.60 2.93 6.01
N TYR A 536 6.93 2.86 5.93
CA TYR A 536 7.58 2.40 4.71
C TYR A 536 7.33 0.92 4.36
N TYR A 537 7.05 0.04 5.33
CA TYR A 537 6.67 -1.34 5.05
C TYR A 537 5.27 -1.48 4.44
N ALA A 538 4.45 -0.44 4.48
CA ALA A 538 3.13 -0.44 3.84
C ALA A 538 3.23 -0.54 2.31
N ILE A 539 4.34 -0.10 1.70
CA ILE A 539 4.55 -0.22 0.26
C ILE A 539 4.57 -1.68 -0.21
N HIS A 540 4.93 -2.61 0.67
CA HIS A 540 4.86 -4.05 0.42
C HIS A 540 3.42 -4.51 0.11
N TRP A 541 2.43 -3.88 0.74
CA TRP A 541 1.01 -4.20 0.61
C TRP A 541 0.32 -3.41 -0.50
N MET A 542 1.01 -2.47 -1.15
CA MET A 542 0.46 -1.60 -2.18
C MET A 542 -0.28 -2.38 -3.28
N PRO A 543 0.30 -3.44 -3.90
CA PRO A 543 -0.41 -4.17 -4.95
C PRO A 543 -1.70 -4.82 -4.45
N LEU A 544 -1.68 -5.43 -3.27
CA LEU A 544 -2.84 -6.11 -2.69
C LEU A 544 -3.95 -5.11 -2.33
N THR A 545 -3.58 -4.02 -1.67
CA THR A 545 -4.51 -2.96 -1.26
C THR A 545 -5.18 -2.32 -2.49
N ALA A 546 -4.38 -1.96 -3.50
CA ALA A 546 -4.87 -1.41 -4.75
C ALA A 546 -5.85 -2.36 -5.48
N LEU A 547 -5.50 -3.65 -5.60
CA LEU A 547 -6.37 -4.65 -6.22
C LEU A 547 -7.69 -4.83 -5.47
N MET A 548 -7.67 -4.89 -4.15
CA MET A 548 -8.87 -5.07 -3.33
C MET A 548 -9.79 -3.84 -3.37
N ILE A 549 -9.23 -2.63 -3.33
CA ILE A 549 -10.01 -1.38 -3.47
C ILE A 549 -10.60 -1.26 -4.88
N GLY A 550 -9.82 -1.52 -5.93
CA GLY A 550 -10.31 -1.54 -7.31
C GLY A 550 -11.46 -2.54 -7.49
N ALA A 551 -11.34 -3.73 -6.89
CA ALA A 551 -12.40 -4.72 -6.91
C ALA A 551 -13.67 -4.26 -6.14
N ALA A 552 -13.51 -3.56 -5.00
CA ALA A 552 -14.65 -3.00 -4.27
C ALA A 552 -15.43 -1.97 -5.12
N VAL A 553 -14.72 -1.09 -5.85
CA VAL A 553 -15.34 -0.12 -6.75
C VAL A 553 -16.05 -0.80 -7.93
N ALA A 554 -15.43 -1.80 -8.56
CA ALA A 554 -16.08 -2.55 -9.63
C ALA A 554 -17.40 -3.20 -9.19
N GLN A 555 -17.47 -3.69 -7.95
CA GLN A 555 -18.70 -4.24 -7.40
C GLN A 555 -19.78 -3.17 -7.19
N LEU A 556 -19.43 -1.98 -6.69
CA LEU A 556 -20.37 -0.87 -6.56
C LEU A 556 -21.00 -0.52 -7.92
N THR A 557 -20.20 -0.55 -8.99
CA THR A 557 -20.70 -0.33 -10.37
C THR A 557 -21.46 -1.52 -10.96
N GLY A 558 -21.20 -2.74 -10.47
CA GLY A 558 -21.72 -4.00 -11.00
C GLY A 558 -23.04 -4.49 -10.39
N THR A 559 -23.55 -3.84 -9.33
CA THR A 559 -24.85 -4.16 -8.68
C THR A 559 -26.08 -3.85 -9.54
N LEU A 560 -25.88 -3.53 -10.81
CA LEU A 560 -26.95 -3.35 -11.79
C LEU A 560 -27.64 -4.69 -12.10
N PRO A 561 -28.97 -4.72 -12.32
CA PRO A 561 -29.75 -5.94 -12.53
C PRO A 561 -29.16 -6.89 -13.58
N ALA A 562 -29.26 -8.20 -13.35
CA ALA A 562 -28.66 -9.26 -14.19
C ALA A 562 -29.06 -9.22 -15.68
N GLN A 563 -30.23 -8.66 -16.02
CA GLN A 563 -30.66 -8.44 -17.41
C GLN A 563 -29.76 -7.44 -18.16
N LEU A 564 -29.12 -6.50 -17.46
CA LEU A 564 -28.18 -5.56 -18.04
C LEU A 564 -26.74 -6.11 -18.08
N GLN A 565 -26.39 -7.09 -17.26
CA GLN A 565 -25.03 -7.68 -17.22
C GLN A 565 -24.68 -8.49 -18.48
N ALA A 566 -25.70 -8.98 -19.21
CA ALA A 566 -25.52 -9.77 -20.43
C ALA A 566 -25.10 -8.93 -21.66
N GLU A 567 -25.40 -7.63 -21.67
CA GLU A 567 -24.98 -6.68 -22.72
C GLU A 567 -23.75 -5.83 -22.31
N LYS A 568 -23.31 -5.90 -21.04
CA LYS A 568 -22.46 -4.91 -20.37
C LYS A 568 -20.96 -5.17 -20.33
N ARG A 569 -20.40 -6.02 -21.20
CA ARG A 569 -18.99 -6.40 -21.03
C ARG A 569 -17.97 -5.25 -21.20
N ASP A 570 -18.33 -4.13 -21.84
CA ASP A 570 -17.37 -3.05 -22.15
C ASP A 570 -17.85 -1.60 -21.83
N GLY A 571 -19.02 -1.40 -21.24
CA GLY A 571 -19.59 -0.06 -21.01
C GLY A 571 -19.06 0.64 -19.76
N PHE A 572 -18.41 1.79 -19.90
CA PHE A 572 -17.99 2.66 -18.79
C PHE A 572 -19.18 3.52 -18.35
N HIS A 573 -19.62 3.44 -17.08
CA HIS A 573 -20.82 4.14 -16.59
C HIS A 573 -20.47 5.44 -15.84
N ILE A 574 -21.35 6.46 -15.90
CA ILE A 574 -21.12 7.75 -15.23
C ILE A 574 -20.96 7.58 -13.72
N ALA A 575 -21.70 6.67 -13.07
CA ALA A 575 -21.50 6.40 -11.64
C ALA A 575 -20.07 5.95 -11.34
N GLY A 576 -19.51 5.07 -12.17
CA GLY A 576 -18.13 4.62 -12.04
C GLY A 576 -17.12 5.75 -12.26
N ALA A 577 -17.31 6.55 -13.31
CA ALA A 577 -16.47 7.71 -13.56
C ALA A 577 -16.52 8.73 -12.41
N THR A 578 -17.71 8.98 -11.87
CA THR A 578 -17.92 9.88 -10.73
C THR A 578 -17.19 9.38 -9.48
N VAL A 579 -17.26 8.07 -9.19
CA VAL A 579 -16.49 7.47 -8.08
C VAL A 579 -14.99 7.62 -8.31
N ILE A 580 -14.49 7.40 -9.54
CA ILE A 580 -13.07 7.62 -9.85
C ILE A 580 -12.69 9.09 -9.60
N VAL A 581 -13.45 10.05 -10.13
CA VAL A 581 -13.16 11.48 -9.94
C VAL A 581 -13.22 11.85 -8.45
N ALA A 582 -14.21 11.36 -7.70
CA ALA A 582 -14.30 11.58 -6.26
C ALA A 582 -13.09 10.99 -5.51
N LEU A 583 -12.61 9.80 -5.90
CA LEU A 583 -11.40 9.21 -5.34
C LEU A 583 -10.15 10.01 -5.69
N VAL A 584 -10.02 10.49 -6.93
CA VAL A 584 -8.91 11.37 -7.35
C VAL A 584 -8.86 12.61 -6.45
N VAL A 585 -10.00 13.28 -6.27
CA VAL A 585 -10.07 14.50 -5.46
C VAL A 585 -9.83 14.17 -3.98
N LEU A 586 -10.44 13.11 -3.45
CA LEU A 586 -10.25 12.70 -2.05
C LEU A 586 -8.78 12.41 -1.75
N VAL A 587 -8.11 11.64 -2.61
CA VAL A 587 -6.68 11.36 -2.52
C VAL A 587 -5.87 12.65 -2.56
N THR A 588 -6.20 13.56 -3.46
CA THR A 588 -5.50 14.86 -3.58
C THR A 588 -5.56 15.65 -2.28
N VAL A 589 -6.76 15.74 -1.71
CA VAL A 589 -7.00 16.46 -0.45
C VAL A 589 -6.32 15.73 0.70
N ASP A 590 -6.35 14.40 0.73
CA ASP A 590 -5.69 13.57 1.74
C ASP A 590 -4.16 13.73 1.70
N THR A 591 -3.53 13.68 0.52
CA THR A 591 -2.10 13.91 0.34
C THR A 591 -1.70 15.33 0.80
N ARG A 592 -2.51 16.33 0.49
CA ARG A 592 -2.28 17.71 0.96
C ARG A 592 -2.40 17.81 2.48
N ASP A 593 -3.46 17.26 3.08
CA ASP A 593 -3.64 17.22 4.53
C ASP A 593 -2.52 16.45 5.23
N PHE A 594 -2.04 15.38 4.60
CA PHE A 594 -0.86 14.63 5.06
C PHE A 594 0.37 15.53 5.08
N ALA A 595 0.68 16.18 3.96
CA ALA A 595 1.85 17.04 3.79
C ALA A 595 1.84 18.30 4.68
N GLU A 596 0.68 18.90 4.91
CA GLU A 596 0.56 20.20 5.60
C GLU A 596 0.27 20.07 7.11
N ARG A 597 -0.51 19.05 7.53
CA ARG A 597 -1.07 19.01 8.90
C ARG A 597 -0.64 17.78 9.71
N ARG A 598 -0.48 16.62 9.08
CA ARG A 598 -0.19 15.37 9.81
C ARG A 598 1.30 15.17 10.08
N ILE A 599 2.18 15.72 9.23
CA ILE A 599 3.64 15.54 9.35
C ILE A 599 4.36 16.77 9.92
N SER A 600 3.73 17.52 10.83
CA SER A 600 4.30 18.74 11.44
C SER A 600 5.66 18.54 12.14
N PHE A 601 6.10 17.28 12.31
CA PHE A 601 7.38 16.89 12.90
C PHE A 601 8.40 16.37 11.86
N ASN A 602 8.42 16.91 10.65
CA ASN A 602 9.34 16.45 9.61
C ASN A 602 10.80 16.83 9.94
N HIS A 603 11.67 15.82 10.07
CA HIS A 603 13.11 15.99 10.33
C HIS A 603 13.89 16.68 9.21
N LEU A 604 13.26 17.03 8.09
CA LEU A 604 13.92 17.77 7.00
C LEU A 604 14.54 19.12 7.46
N GLU A 605 14.01 19.73 8.52
CA GLU A 605 14.60 20.92 9.15
C GLU A 605 16.06 20.66 9.58
N PHE A 606 16.37 19.46 10.08
CA PHE A 606 17.74 19.08 10.46
C PHE A 606 18.67 18.95 9.27
N ALA A 607 18.20 18.53 8.10
CA ALA A 607 19.02 18.57 6.90
C ALA A 607 19.37 20.02 6.50
N THR A 608 18.46 20.97 6.75
CA THR A 608 18.71 22.40 6.51
C THR A 608 19.72 22.97 7.51
N ILE A 609 19.61 22.59 8.79
CA ILE A 609 20.63 22.91 9.81
C ILE A 609 21.98 22.31 9.41
N GLY A 610 22.00 21.07 8.90
CA GLY A 610 23.20 20.43 8.39
C GLY A 610 23.88 21.24 7.30
N GLN A 611 23.12 21.76 6.32
CA GLN A 611 23.67 22.67 5.28
C GLN A 611 24.25 23.96 5.86
N ALA A 612 23.66 24.49 6.93
CA ALA A 612 24.18 25.68 7.59
C ALA A 612 25.48 25.38 8.34
N ILE A 613 25.58 24.23 9.00
CA ILE A 613 26.79 23.76 9.68
C ILE A 613 27.91 23.49 8.67
N ASP A 614 27.61 22.89 7.52
CA ASP A 614 28.59 22.58 6.47
C ASP A 614 29.35 23.81 5.96
N ARG A 615 28.70 24.99 6.01
CA ARG A 615 29.30 26.27 5.60
C ARG A 615 30.18 26.90 6.67
N ILE A 616 30.08 26.43 7.91
CA ILE A 616 30.83 26.95 9.06
C ILE A 616 32.05 26.06 9.32
N VAL A 617 31.85 24.75 9.23
CA VAL A 617 32.87 23.75 9.59
C VAL A 617 33.80 23.49 8.41
N PRO A 618 35.13 23.59 8.56
CA PRO A 618 36.09 23.27 7.50
C PRO A 618 35.89 21.86 6.92
N ASP A 619 36.13 21.67 5.61
CA ASP A 619 35.83 20.42 4.89
C ASP A 619 36.61 19.21 5.45
N GLU A 620 37.85 19.44 5.90
CA GLU A 620 38.74 18.44 6.47
C GLU A 620 38.36 18.00 7.89
N MET A 621 37.51 18.77 8.58
CA MET A 621 37.10 18.48 9.94
C MET A 621 36.10 17.32 9.99
N VAL A 622 36.38 16.34 10.84
CA VAL A 622 35.49 15.21 11.10
C VAL A 622 34.38 15.62 12.04
N ILE A 623 33.14 15.40 11.59
CA ILE A 623 31.92 15.77 12.31
C ILE A 623 31.23 14.50 12.81
N ALA A 624 30.76 14.51 14.05
CA ALA A 624 29.80 13.53 14.56
C ALA A 624 28.43 14.17 14.80
N GLY A 625 27.37 13.51 14.37
CA GLY A 625 26.01 14.02 14.59
C GLY A 625 24.93 13.00 14.24
N ASP A 626 23.67 13.36 14.46
CA ASP A 626 22.55 12.54 14.00
C ASP A 626 22.62 12.29 12.49
N SER A 627 22.22 11.10 12.02
CA SER A 627 22.30 10.75 10.59
C SER A 627 21.56 11.73 9.67
N VAL A 628 20.56 12.44 10.17
CA VAL A 628 19.82 13.41 9.36
C VAL A 628 20.67 14.61 8.92
N TYR A 629 21.60 15.10 9.75
CA TYR A 629 22.41 16.28 9.39
C TYR A 629 23.30 16.00 8.17
N PHE A 630 23.76 14.76 8.03
CA PHE A 630 24.54 14.29 6.86
C PHE A 630 23.79 14.50 5.54
N LEU A 631 22.46 14.43 5.52
CA LEU A 631 21.69 14.71 4.30
C LEU A 631 21.83 16.17 3.82
N GLY A 632 22.21 17.08 4.72
CA GLY A 632 22.59 18.44 4.41
C GLY A 632 24.05 18.61 3.97
N MET A 633 24.87 17.56 4.14
CA MET A 633 26.32 17.53 3.87
C MET A 633 26.69 16.36 2.93
N PRO A 634 25.97 16.11 1.82
CA PRO A 634 26.06 14.84 1.09
C PRO A 634 27.42 14.56 0.45
N ARG A 635 28.33 15.54 0.41
CA ARG A 635 29.69 15.39 -0.13
C ARG A 635 30.76 15.20 0.94
N ARG A 636 30.42 15.38 2.21
CA ARG A 636 31.37 15.29 3.32
C ARG A 636 31.64 13.83 3.66
N THR A 637 32.82 13.34 3.32
CA THR A 637 33.27 11.98 3.67
C THR A 637 33.73 11.88 5.13
N THR A 638 34.01 13.03 5.76
CA THR A 638 34.45 13.20 7.13
C THR A 638 33.26 13.35 8.10
N TYR A 639 32.22 12.54 7.94
CA TYR A 639 31.03 12.59 8.81
C TYR A 639 30.73 11.21 9.38
N THR A 640 30.54 11.11 10.70
CA THR A 640 30.08 9.87 11.34
C THR A 640 28.79 10.07 12.15
N GLY A 641 28.04 8.98 12.35
CA GLY A 641 26.89 9.00 13.23
C GLY A 641 27.31 9.24 14.67
N ILE A 642 26.56 10.04 15.42
CA ILE A 642 26.82 10.28 16.85
C ILE A 642 26.71 9.00 17.68
N ALA A 643 25.95 8.00 17.21
CA ALA A 643 25.91 6.67 17.80
C ALA A 643 27.28 5.95 17.72
N THR A 644 28.16 6.31 16.79
CA THR A 644 29.53 5.78 16.75
C THR A 644 30.33 6.25 17.97
N LEU A 645 30.18 7.51 18.39
CA LEU A 645 30.83 8.03 19.60
C LEU A 645 30.41 7.26 20.85
N VAL A 646 29.11 6.93 20.96
CA VAL A 646 28.56 6.17 22.09
C VAL A 646 29.11 4.74 22.14
N ASN A 647 29.30 4.11 20.98
CA ASN A 647 29.69 2.69 20.89
C ASN A 647 31.22 2.47 20.85
N VAL A 648 32.01 3.55 20.82
CA VAL A 648 33.47 3.50 20.78
C VAL A 648 34.01 4.20 22.02
N PRO A 649 34.71 3.49 22.92
CA PRO A 649 35.27 4.07 24.14
C PRO A 649 36.14 5.30 23.88
N LEU A 650 36.12 6.25 24.81
CA LEU A 650 36.85 7.52 24.69
C LEU A 650 38.38 7.32 24.60
N ASP A 651 38.92 6.37 25.36
CA ASP A 651 40.32 5.98 25.31
C ASP A 651 40.71 5.50 23.91
N GLU A 652 39.82 4.78 23.23
CA GLU A 652 40.08 4.33 21.88
C GLU A 652 40.15 5.49 20.88
N TRP A 653 39.25 6.46 20.96
CA TRP A 653 39.32 7.66 20.12
C TRP A 653 40.59 8.48 20.34
N ARG A 654 41.10 8.50 21.57
CA ARG A 654 42.29 9.25 21.96
C ARG A 654 43.58 8.52 21.56
N ASP A 655 43.65 7.23 21.85
CA ASP A 655 44.88 6.43 21.78
C ASP A 655 44.99 5.67 20.44
N GLY A 656 43.90 5.60 19.67
CA GLY A 656 43.79 4.85 18.42
C GLY A 656 43.47 3.37 18.62
N SER A 657 43.11 2.70 17.53
CA SER A 657 42.88 1.26 17.52
C SER A 657 42.97 0.70 16.10
N PRO A 658 43.10 -0.63 15.94
CA PRO A 658 43.06 -1.25 14.62
C PRO A 658 41.79 -0.92 13.82
N ARG A 659 40.62 -0.80 14.49
CA ARG A 659 39.37 -0.44 13.80
C ARG A 659 39.34 1.03 13.40
N LEU A 660 39.87 1.94 14.21
CA LEU A 660 39.98 3.35 13.84
C LEU A 660 41.01 3.58 12.73
N ASP A 661 42.12 2.83 12.75
CA ASP A 661 43.12 2.84 11.68
C ASP A 661 42.51 2.39 10.35
N GLU A 662 41.66 1.36 10.38
CA GLU A 662 40.89 0.91 9.22
C GLU A 662 39.91 1.99 8.75
N TRP A 663 39.08 2.54 9.64
CA TRP A 663 38.09 3.55 9.31
C TRP A 663 38.70 4.86 8.80
N SER A 664 39.94 5.16 9.20
CA SER A 664 40.67 6.34 8.76
C SER A 664 40.91 6.38 7.24
N ARG A 665 40.93 5.21 6.58
CA ARG A 665 41.01 5.08 5.11
C ARG A 665 39.77 5.63 4.42
N PHE A 666 38.64 5.64 5.12
CA PHE A 666 37.38 6.23 4.67
C PHE A 666 37.13 7.62 5.26
N GLY A 667 38.16 8.28 5.81
CA GLY A 667 38.06 9.63 6.35
C GLY A 667 37.39 9.73 7.73
N ILE A 668 37.14 8.62 8.42
CA ILE A 668 36.61 8.61 9.78
C ILE A 668 37.75 8.57 10.78
N ARG A 669 37.88 9.62 11.59
CA ARG A 669 38.86 9.76 12.70
C ARG A 669 38.15 10.37 13.91
N ALA A 670 38.89 10.64 14.98
CA ALA A 670 38.37 11.36 16.16
C ALA A 670 37.61 12.63 15.74
N PRO A 671 36.28 12.72 15.95
CA PRO A 671 35.50 13.87 15.57
C PRO A 671 35.97 15.16 16.26
N GLN A 672 36.30 16.18 15.49
CA GLN A 672 36.64 17.49 16.05
C GLN A 672 35.43 18.42 16.17
N ALA A 673 34.30 18.07 15.55
CA ALA A 673 33.04 18.78 15.75
C ALA A 673 31.90 17.80 16.09
N ILE A 674 30.99 18.23 16.96
CA ILE A 674 29.84 17.44 17.39
C ILE A 674 28.55 18.24 17.26
N ILE A 675 27.53 17.63 16.65
CA ILE A 675 26.19 18.19 16.52
C ILE A 675 25.27 17.48 17.52
N VAL A 676 24.82 18.20 18.55
CA VAL A 676 23.91 17.67 19.57
C VAL A 676 22.52 18.29 19.41
N THR A 677 21.50 17.46 19.39
CA THR A 677 20.09 17.90 19.41
C THR A 677 19.53 17.73 20.80
N VAL A 678 19.10 18.84 21.40
CA VAL A 678 18.59 18.86 22.76
C VAL A 678 17.34 17.98 22.86
N GLY A 679 17.34 17.04 23.80
CA GLY A 679 16.22 16.11 24.03
C GLY A 679 16.17 14.90 23.08
N ARG A 680 17.22 14.68 22.26
CA ARG A 680 17.33 13.49 21.39
C ARG A 680 18.63 12.71 21.63
N ASN A 681 19.77 13.41 21.67
CA ASN A 681 21.10 12.78 21.67
C ASN A 681 21.87 13.02 22.98
N PHE A 682 21.21 13.12 24.13
CA PHE A 682 21.90 13.29 25.41
C PHE A 682 22.26 11.93 25.99
N GLN A 683 23.55 11.60 25.94
CA GLN A 683 24.13 10.43 26.56
C GLN A 683 25.45 10.85 27.23
N PRO A 684 25.77 10.36 28.45
CA PRO A 684 26.96 10.77 29.19
C PRO A 684 28.27 10.67 28.38
N GLU A 685 28.37 9.65 27.52
CA GLU A 685 29.54 9.40 26.68
C GLU A 685 29.83 10.54 25.70
N ILE A 686 28.79 11.25 25.25
CA ILE A 686 28.93 12.41 24.35
C ILE A 686 29.46 13.61 25.13
N ASP A 687 28.95 13.84 26.34
CA ASP A 687 29.39 14.94 27.20
C ASP A 687 30.84 14.73 27.66
N ASP A 688 31.19 13.49 28.03
CA ASP A 688 32.56 13.09 28.38
C ASP A 688 33.52 13.32 27.21
N TYR A 689 33.10 13.00 25.98
CA TYR A 689 33.89 13.25 24.77
C TYR A 689 34.09 14.74 24.51
N ILE A 690 33.02 15.55 24.60
CA ILE A 690 33.07 17.00 24.43
C ILE A 690 34.05 17.62 25.43
N ALA A 691 33.95 17.24 26.71
CA ALA A 691 34.81 17.73 27.77
C ALA A 691 36.28 17.33 27.58
N ALA A 692 36.54 16.05 27.24
CA ALA A 692 37.90 15.54 27.07
C ALA A 692 38.64 16.17 25.88
N ASN A 693 37.92 16.59 24.83
CA ASN A 693 38.50 17.21 23.65
C ASN A 693 38.41 18.75 23.65
N GLY A 694 37.96 19.35 24.76
CA GLY A 694 37.88 20.81 24.91
C GLY A 694 36.96 21.48 23.90
N LEU A 695 35.89 20.80 23.46
CA LEU A 695 34.95 21.36 22.49
C LEU A 695 33.99 22.33 23.19
N VAL A 696 33.79 23.51 22.62
CA VAL A 696 32.89 24.54 23.16
C VAL A 696 31.67 24.71 22.29
N ALA A 697 30.54 25.11 22.88
CA ALA A 697 29.32 25.41 22.14
C ALA A 697 29.53 26.68 21.30
N VAL A 698 29.71 26.49 19.99
CA VAL A 698 30.02 27.56 19.04
C VAL A 698 28.79 28.18 18.42
N ARG A 699 27.74 27.37 18.18
CA ARG A 699 26.51 27.90 17.58
C ARG A 699 25.28 27.09 17.96
N CYS A 700 24.18 27.80 18.15
CA CYS A 700 22.87 27.19 18.34
C CYS A 700 21.89 27.51 17.22
N PHE A 701 21.13 26.48 16.86
CA PHE A 701 20.08 26.52 15.84
C PHE A 701 18.75 26.21 16.53
N ALA A 702 17.85 27.19 16.54
CA ALA A 702 16.49 26.98 17.02
C ALA A 702 15.68 26.15 16.01
N HIS A 703 14.82 25.26 16.51
CA HIS A 703 13.90 24.47 15.69
C HIS A 703 12.63 24.08 16.45
N ASN A 704 11.65 23.47 15.78
CA ASN A 704 10.36 23.12 16.40
C ASN A 704 10.30 21.71 17.01
N LEU A 705 11.33 20.90 16.80
CA LEU A 705 11.39 19.51 17.27
C LEU A 705 12.08 19.38 18.64
N TYR A 706 11.81 18.29 19.38
CA TYR A 706 12.51 17.94 20.63
C TYR A 706 12.66 19.11 21.62
N GLY A 707 13.85 19.32 22.19
CA GLY A 707 14.20 20.46 23.05
C GLY A 707 14.36 21.79 22.33
N LYS A 708 13.92 21.89 21.07
CA LYS A 708 13.86 23.11 20.24
C LYS A 708 15.20 23.75 19.92
N GLN A 709 16.30 23.05 20.13
CA GLN A 709 17.64 23.56 19.92
C GLN A 709 18.59 22.46 19.46
N THR A 710 19.42 22.79 18.47
CA THR A 710 20.58 22.01 18.04
C THR A 710 21.82 22.83 18.28
N ILE A 711 22.84 22.21 18.86
CA ILE A 711 24.09 22.84 19.30
C ILE A 711 25.23 22.24 18.48
N LEU A 712 26.06 23.11 17.89
CA LEU A 712 27.33 22.75 17.28
C LEU A 712 28.45 23.00 18.28
N TYR A 713 29.17 21.93 18.64
CA TYR A 713 30.39 21.96 19.44
C TYR A 713 31.61 21.81 18.55
N MET A 714 32.63 22.65 18.72
CA MET A 714 33.91 22.61 18.00
C MET A 714 34.99 23.36 18.81
N PRO A 715 36.29 23.27 18.47
CA PRO A 715 37.33 24.00 19.20
C PRO A 715 37.18 25.52 19.01
N GLU A 716 37.52 26.27 20.06
CA GLU A 716 37.34 27.73 20.11
C GLU A 716 38.08 28.46 18.98
N ASP A 717 39.25 27.96 18.59
CA ASP A 717 40.11 28.55 17.54
C ASP A 717 39.46 28.57 16.14
N PHE A 718 38.39 27.81 15.93
CA PHE A 718 37.65 27.75 14.67
C PHE A 718 36.36 28.58 14.69
N LEU A 719 36.14 29.39 15.74
CA LEU A 719 35.06 30.37 15.77
C LEU A 719 35.28 31.44 14.68
N PRO A 720 34.28 31.71 13.81
CA PRO A 720 34.27 32.95 13.05
C PRO A 720 34.34 34.13 14.04
N GLY A 721 35.22 35.10 13.82
CA GLY A 721 35.54 36.16 14.79
C GLY A 721 34.38 37.08 15.20
N ASP A 722 33.22 36.95 14.55
CA ASP A 722 31.96 37.66 14.79
C ASP A 722 30.82 36.75 15.30
N ALA A 723 31.06 35.45 15.47
CA ALA A 723 30.08 34.53 16.03
C ALA A 723 30.01 34.69 17.57
N PRO A 724 28.83 34.89 18.18
CA PRO A 724 28.72 34.90 19.62
C PRO A 724 29.14 33.54 20.17
N ALA A 725 30.23 33.52 20.93
CA ALA A 725 30.57 32.37 21.76
C ALA A 725 29.49 32.21 22.83
N HIS A 726 29.08 30.96 23.07
CA HIS A 726 28.01 30.56 23.99
C HIS A 726 26.59 30.76 23.46
N CYS A 727 25.90 29.62 23.31
CA CYS A 727 24.46 29.53 23.40
C CYS A 727 24.00 29.81 24.84
#